data_AF-A0AAU7X5F6-F1
#
_entry.id   AF-A0AAU7X5F6-F1
#
_cell.length_a   1.000
_cell.length_b   1.000
_cell.length_c   1.000
_cell.angle_alpha   90.00
_cell.angle_beta   90.00
_cell.angle_gamma   90.00
#
_symmetry.space_group_name_H-M   'P 1'
#
loop_
_entity.id
_entity.type
_entity.pdbx_description
1 polymer ?
#
loop_
_entity_poly.entity_id
_entity_poly.type
_entity_poly.pdbx_seq_one_letter_code
_entity_poly.pdbx_strand_id
1 'polypeptide(L)'
;MVVVKQFQPGQPHLRNTRSGWPRCRQLPWAYSPLASALAGCLALATGAQAAPYVETGKLGDAASWRSAEFKADWGLGAIHADSAYAAGYTGQGIKLGIFDQPVYAQHPEFAGSDKVITLVTSGIRQYTDPYIPVKAGDAFRYDGTPSVGSDGKLGSHGTHVGGIAAGSRDGGAMHGVAFDAQIISAENGDPGPEDGIILGNDGAVYKAGWDGLVASGARIINNSWGIGITDAFAKGGRDPAFPHFGLSDAQAQFSQIRPLLGTLQGGAYDGAINAARSGVLTIFAAGNDYNLNNPDAIAGLGYFVPEIAPQWLTVAALQQNPDTSSAEPYTISTFSSRCGYTASFCVSAPGTRIYSAVIGGTSLEDMTVGYANKNGTSMAAPHAAGAAAVLMERFPYMDAAQIAGVLRTTARDMGAPGIDELYGWGMIDLQKGIRGPGMLVTEQDIPQELRIDGAYGSSQWLANLPGVGALLDAGKPTQRRCTQFNCGFDIWSNDISGHGGLTKEGIGTLVLSGNNSYAGPTLVNQGRLAVNGSLTSAVTVNQGATLGGNGRIGGLTANAGATVAPGNSIGTLNVAGDVTFQPGSTYAVEVSPTASDRIVSSGQVTIAGANLAMVLEPSGTGSGSVLGRQFDILDAAGGVQGSFGTVLPSYLFLAGSLDYSATGVQLAVQRSARSFASVGLTDNQVAVAAAAEQLGAGSPLFESLLLAPTAASAQQAFQQLSGEIHPAVASVLINQGRHLRDTMGERLRQDAGAVGNGTQSLDEGAWFKVLGAWGKADGGHSQAGYNTSIGGLLAGVDGEVGEGRRLGLFGGYSDSSLNMGDGTHSSAKVDSYHLGAYVGQQLDAVRLSVGGSYSWHRIDVKRELQFAGESERLKTKRDAQSAQLFTEAAWSLDLQPLALEPFANLAYVNVASDSFKEKGGDAALRGAADHREAWLTTLGLRAGQRLQLSSTRSLELSATLGWQHHLSPTDATMNLGFVEGGQGFKVQSLSLDRDAAVIGARAGMAVGRGTRVNLDYNGLLGARDKSHGVGLTLDWQF
;
A
#
# COMPACT_ATOMS: atom_id res chain seq x y z
N MET A 1 -1.19 -4.53 -20.96
CA MET A 1 -1.76 -3.20 -21.24
C MET A 1 -2.49 -2.77 -19.96
N VAL A 2 -1.81 -2.01 -19.10
CA VAL A 2 -2.26 -1.71 -17.73
C VAL A 2 -2.26 -0.19 -17.57
N VAL A 3 -3.44 0.37 -17.28
CA VAL A 3 -3.66 1.80 -17.08
C VAL A 3 -3.32 2.14 -15.62
N VAL A 4 -2.21 2.84 -15.40
CA VAL A 4 -1.79 3.34 -14.09
C VAL A 4 -2.44 4.71 -13.86
N LYS A 5 -3.40 4.78 -12.92
CA LYS A 5 -3.93 6.05 -12.38
C LYS A 5 -3.12 6.41 -11.13
N GLN A 6 -2.34 7.48 -11.23
CA GLN A 6 -1.67 8.13 -10.10
C GLN A 6 -2.69 8.78 -9.16
N PHE A 7 -2.65 8.41 -7.88
CA PHE A 7 -3.25 9.17 -6.78
C PHE A 7 -2.12 9.80 -5.95
N GLN A 8 -2.14 11.12 -5.81
CA GLN A 8 -1.29 11.86 -4.87
C GLN A 8 -1.87 11.77 -3.44
N PRO A 9 -1.06 11.59 -2.39
CA PRO A 9 -1.51 11.68 -1.01
C PRO A 9 -1.35 13.12 -0.47
N GLY A 10 -2.47 13.70 0.01
CA GLY A 10 -2.48 14.92 0.81
C GLY A 10 -2.15 14.63 2.27
N GLN A 11 -1.30 15.47 2.87
CA GLN A 11 -0.96 15.43 4.30
C GLN A 11 -2.07 15.98 5.21
N PRO A 12 -2.15 15.54 6.48
CA PRO A 12 -3.14 16.01 7.45
C PRO A 12 -2.61 17.18 8.29
N HIS A 13 -3.45 18.20 8.55
CA HIS A 13 -3.20 19.21 9.56
C HIS A 13 -4.17 19.06 10.75
N LEU A 14 -3.56 18.90 11.94
CA LEU A 14 -4.18 18.92 13.26
C LEU A 14 -4.50 20.34 13.73
N ARG A 15 -5.56 20.44 14.54
CA ARG A 15 -6.12 21.65 15.14
C ARG A 15 -5.33 22.15 16.37
N ASN A 16 -5.04 23.46 16.35
CA ASN A 16 -5.45 24.49 17.33
C ASN A 16 -4.74 24.58 18.71
N THR A 17 -4.16 25.75 19.02
CA THR A 17 -4.38 26.48 20.29
C THR A 17 -4.11 27.98 20.15
N ARG A 18 -4.88 28.74 20.93
CA ARG A 18 -5.14 30.20 20.94
C ARG A 18 -3.93 31.09 21.30
N SER A 19 -3.88 32.31 20.75
CA SER A 19 -4.20 33.59 21.45
C SER A 19 -3.48 34.81 20.84
N GLY A 20 -4.15 35.97 20.82
CA GLY A 20 -3.51 37.30 20.73
C GLY A 20 -3.70 38.12 19.44
N TRP A 21 -4.77 38.91 19.36
CA TRP A 21 -4.87 40.14 18.54
C TRP A 21 -4.22 41.33 19.30
N PRO A 22 -4.08 42.58 18.77
CA PRO A 22 -4.21 43.06 17.37
C PRO A 22 -3.13 44.10 16.93
N ARG A 23 -3.07 44.45 15.64
CA ARG A 23 -3.38 45.80 15.08
C ARG A 23 -2.65 46.14 13.76
N CYS A 24 -3.48 46.63 12.84
CA CYS A 24 -3.31 47.78 11.94
C CYS A 24 -2.46 47.69 10.65
N ARG A 25 -3.21 47.78 9.54
CA ARG A 25 -3.13 48.79 8.45
C ARG A 25 -1.99 48.71 7.43
N GLN A 26 -2.40 48.46 6.18
CA GLN A 26 -2.28 49.30 4.97
C GLN A 26 -1.73 48.55 3.73
N LEU A 27 -2.63 48.37 2.75
CA LEU A 27 -2.38 48.34 1.30
C LEU A 27 -2.14 49.78 0.79
N PRO A 28 -1.77 50.03 -0.50
CA PRO A 28 -1.14 49.18 -1.53
C PRO A 28 0.05 49.91 -2.23
N TRP A 29 0.74 49.27 -3.19
CA TRP A 29 1.00 49.82 -4.55
C TRP A 29 1.82 48.85 -5.42
N ALA A 30 1.43 48.81 -6.68
CA ALA A 30 1.96 47.96 -7.75
C ALA A 30 3.08 48.67 -8.51
N TYR A 31 4.11 47.94 -8.96
CA TYR A 31 4.90 48.28 -10.15
C TYR A 31 5.43 47.01 -10.83
N SER A 32 5.31 47.01 -12.17
CA SER A 32 5.61 45.95 -13.12
C SER A 32 7.11 45.66 -13.30
N PRO A 33 7.49 44.47 -13.84
CA PRO A 33 8.87 44.02 -13.99
C PRO A 33 9.44 44.41 -15.36
N LEU A 34 10.65 44.98 -15.41
CA LEU A 34 11.50 45.05 -16.61
C LEU A 34 12.86 45.68 -16.25
N ALA A 35 13.70 44.97 -15.47
CA ALA A 35 15.12 45.28 -15.30
C ALA A 35 15.84 44.19 -14.47
N SER A 36 15.96 42.96 -14.98
CA SER A 36 16.85 41.93 -14.39
C SER A 36 17.34 40.93 -15.44
N ALA A 37 17.67 41.41 -16.63
CA ALA A 37 18.22 40.59 -17.70
C ALA A 37 19.34 41.35 -18.41
N LEU A 38 20.40 41.73 -17.67
CA LEU A 38 21.68 42.23 -18.21
C LEU A 38 22.69 42.50 -17.06
N ALA A 39 22.94 41.49 -16.22
CA ALA A 39 24.02 41.53 -15.21
C ALA A 39 24.47 40.13 -14.78
N GLY A 40 24.46 39.15 -15.70
CA GLY A 40 24.75 37.74 -15.39
C GLY A 40 25.64 37.03 -16.43
N CYS A 41 26.42 37.76 -17.24
CA CYS A 41 27.16 37.16 -18.36
C CYS A 41 28.69 37.31 -18.31
N LEU A 42 29.32 37.67 -17.18
CA LEU A 42 30.78 37.88 -17.14
C LEU A 42 31.47 37.36 -15.86
N ALA A 43 31.09 36.16 -15.40
CA ALA A 43 31.81 35.45 -14.32
C ALA A 43 31.70 33.91 -14.40
N LEU A 44 31.79 33.33 -15.61
CA LEU A 44 31.86 31.87 -15.80
C LEU A 44 32.99 31.52 -16.76
N ALA A 45 34.21 31.54 -16.25
CA ALA A 45 35.37 30.94 -16.90
C ALA A 45 36.26 30.33 -15.81
N THR A 46 35.91 29.13 -15.37
CA THR A 46 36.78 28.00 -14.95
C THR A 46 35.93 26.99 -14.17
N GLY A 47 35.95 25.73 -14.62
CA GLY A 47 35.19 24.62 -14.03
C GLY A 47 34.10 24.09 -14.96
N ALA A 48 34.49 23.46 -16.07
CA ALA A 48 33.58 22.55 -16.76
C ALA A 48 33.35 21.34 -15.84
N GLN A 49 32.25 21.35 -15.07
CA GLN A 49 31.76 20.11 -14.49
C GLN A 49 31.25 19.25 -15.64
N ALA A 50 31.74 18.00 -15.72
CA ALA A 50 31.20 17.01 -16.64
C ALA A 50 29.68 16.92 -16.46
N ALA A 51 28.93 16.84 -17.55
CA ALA A 51 27.50 16.57 -17.47
C ALA A 51 27.29 15.27 -16.66
N PRO A 52 26.31 15.22 -15.74
CA PRO A 52 26.05 14.00 -14.98
C PRO A 52 25.72 12.85 -15.95
N TYR A 53 26.28 11.67 -15.68
CA TYR A 53 25.96 10.46 -16.44
C TYR A 53 24.45 10.24 -16.48
N VAL A 54 23.93 9.84 -17.65
CA VAL A 54 22.52 9.51 -17.84
C VAL A 54 22.45 8.02 -18.13
N GLU A 55 21.82 7.25 -17.24
CA GLU A 55 21.60 5.82 -17.47
C GLU A 55 20.77 5.62 -18.74
N THR A 56 21.26 4.74 -19.62
CA THR A 56 20.65 4.43 -20.92
C THR A 56 19.93 3.09 -20.93
N GLY A 57 20.18 2.25 -19.93
CA GLY A 57 19.50 1.00 -19.66
C GLY A 57 18.02 1.18 -19.35
N LYS A 58 17.21 0.25 -19.84
CA LYS A 58 15.75 0.21 -19.67
C LYS A 58 15.36 -1.08 -18.97
N LEU A 59 14.52 -0.96 -17.95
CA LEU A 59 13.93 -2.12 -17.28
C LEU A 59 13.14 -2.97 -18.30
N GLY A 60 13.26 -4.29 -18.19
CA GLY A 60 12.66 -5.27 -19.09
C GLY A 60 13.38 -5.47 -20.43
N ASP A 61 14.45 -4.71 -20.74
CA ASP A 61 15.19 -4.82 -21.99
C ASP A 61 16.70 -5.03 -21.75
N ALA A 62 17.14 -6.29 -21.68
CA ALA A 62 18.54 -6.65 -21.46
C ALA A 62 19.49 -6.08 -22.54
N ALA A 63 19.03 -5.93 -23.79
CA ALA A 63 19.89 -5.42 -24.85
C ALA A 63 20.27 -3.95 -24.63
N SER A 64 19.40 -3.16 -24.00
CA SER A 64 19.64 -1.75 -23.67
C SER A 64 20.79 -1.54 -22.68
N TRP A 65 21.15 -2.56 -21.89
CA TRP A 65 22.23 -2.48 -20.90
C TRP A 65 23.63 -2.73 -21.48
N ARG A 66 23.71 -3.21 -22.73
CA ARG A 66 24.97 -3.58 -23.42
C ARG A 66 25.70 -2.37 -24.03
N SER A 67 25.98 -1.37 -23.18
CA SER A 67 26.75 -0.17 -23.51
C SER A 67 28.20 -0.50 -23.90
N ALA A 68 28.96 0.51 -24.36
CA ALA A 68 30.40 0.33 -24.61
C ALA A 68 31.16 -0.06 -23.34
N GLU A 69 30.82 0.59 -22.23
CA GLU A 69 31.29 0.31 -20.87
C GLU A 69 31.01 -1.15 -20.45
N PHE A 70 29.78 -1.65 -20.66
CA PHE A 70 29.42 -3.06 -20.41
C PHE A 70 30.24 -4.04 -21.26
N LYS A 71 30.51 -3.68 -22.52
CA LYS A 71 31.24 -4.55 -23.46
C LYS A 71 32.75 -4.51 -23.25
N ALA A 72 33.27 -3.61 -22.43
CA ALA A 72 34.68 -3.51 -22.12
C ALA A 72 35.18 -4.76 -21.38
N ASP A 73 34.33 -5.35 -20.54
CA ASP A 73 34.53 -6.66 -19.94
C ASP A 73 33.57 -7.69 -20.54
N TRP A 74 34.11 -8.65 -21.30
CA TRP A 74 33.32 -9.72 -21.90
C TRP A 74 32.62 -10.59 -20.84
N GLY A 75 33.18 -10.63 -19.62
CA GLY A 75 32.70 -11.45 -18.52
C GLY A 75 31.28 -11.08 -18.11
N LEU A 76 30.91 -9.79 -18.15
CA LEU A 76 29.56 -9.31 -17.87
C LEU A 76 28.51 -9.93 -18.78
N GLY A 77 28.81 -10.05 -20.08
CA GLY A 77 27.95 -10.71 -21.05
C GLY A 77 27.92 -12.22 -20.86
N ALA A 78 29.04 -12.85 -20.53
CA ALA A 78 29.13 -14.30 -20.34
C ALA A 78 28.26 -14.79 -19.18
N ILE A 79 28.23 -14.05 -18.07
CA ILE A 79 27.43 -14.40 -16.89
C ILE A 79 25.99 -13.84 -16.94
N HIS A 80 25.59 -13.25 -18.07
CA HIS A 80 24.28 -12.62 -18.29
C HIS A 80 23.90 -11.53 -17.27
N ALA A 81 24.86 -10.69 -16.88
CA ALA A 81 24.61 -9.59 -15.94
C ALA A 81 23.57 -8.58 -16.46
N ASP A 82 23.51 -8.40 -17.79
CA ASP A 82 22.50 -7.58 -18.48
C ASP A 82 21.05 -7.99 -18.16
N SER A 83 20.80 -9.29 -17.96
CA SER A 83 19.48 -9.79 -17.58
C SER A 83 19.09 -9.39 -16.16
N ALA A 84 20.05 -9.33 -15.23
CA ALA A 84 19.82 -8.85 -13.87
C ALA A 84 19.55 -7.34 -13.85
N TYR A 85 20.33 -6.56 -14.60
CA TYR A 85 20.13 -5.12 -14.71
C TYR A 85 18.77 -4.77 -15.33
N ALA A 86 18.35 -5.50 -16.36
CA ALA A 86 17.00 -5.34 -16.93
C ALA A 86 15.89 -5.71 -15.94
N ALA A 87 16.16 -6.61 -15.00
CA ALA A 87 15.23 -6.92 -13.91
C ALA A 87 15.33 -5.92 -12.73
N GLY A 88 16.26 -4.95 -12.80
CA GLY A 88 16.43 -3.88 -11.82
C GLY A 88 17.37 -4.19 -10.67
N TYR A 89 18.22 -5.21 -10.77
CA TYR A 89 19.17 -5.60 -9.73
C TYR A 89 20.60 -5.27 -10.14
N THR A 90 21.30 -4.49 -9.32
CA THR A 90 22.62 -3.89 -9.62
C THR A 90 23.62 -4.05 -8.48
N GLY A 91 23.24 -4.76 -7.41
CA GLY A 91 24.00 -4.91 -6.16
C GLY A 91 23.69 -3.82 -5.12
N GLN A 92 22.62 -3.04 -5.33
CA GLN A 92 22.30 -1.89 -4.49
C GLN A 92 22.09 -2.29 -3.02
N GLY A 93 22.71 -1.52 -2.12
CA GLY A 93 22.57 -1.72 -0.67
C GLY A 93 23.35 -2.92 -0.11
N ILE A 94 24.19 -3.57 -0.93
CA ILE A 94 25.08 -4.65 -0.49
C ILE A 94 26.47 -4.10 -0.18
N LYS A 95 27.03 -4.55 0.95
CA LYS A 95 28.41 -4.32 1.36
C LYS A 95 29.25 -5.53 0.98
N LEU A 96 30.17 -5.33 0.04
CA LEU A 96 31.06 -6.35 -0.50
C LEU A 96 32.49 -6.06 -0.03
N GLY A 97 33.05 -7.00 0.73
CA GLY A 97 34.43 -6.95 1.20
C GLY A 97 35.41 -7.37 0.12
N ILE A 98 36.45 -6.58 -0.11
CA ILE A 98 37.64 -6.96 -0.89
C ILE A 98 38.80 -7.08 0.09
N PHE A 99 39.28 -8.31 0.29
CA PHE A 99 40.44 -8.56 1.15
C PHE A 99 41.66 -8.89 0.30
N ASP A 100 42.46 -7.86 0.01
CA ASP A 100 43.53 -7.88 -1.00
C ASP A 100 44.54 -6.76 -0.71
N GLN A 101 45.39 -6.40 -1.68
CA GLN A 101 45.96 -5.05 -1.78
C GLN A 101 44.86 -3.98 -1.72
N PRO A 102 45.18 -2.71 -1.37
CA PRO A 102 44.13 -1.71 -1.17
C PRO A 102 43.38 -1.40 -2.47
N VAL A 103 42.05 -1.24 -2.36
CA VAL A 103 41.23 -0.66 -3.43
C VAL A 103 41.41 0.85 -3.38
N TYR A 104 42.05 1.43 -4.39
CA TYR A 104 42.37 2.85 -4.41
C TYR A 104 41.10 3.69 -4.61
N ALA A 105 40.49 4.13 -3.50
CA ALA A 105 39.19 4.82 -3.47
C ALA A 105 39.12 6.12 -4.31
N GLN A 106 40.27 6.75 -4.59
CA GLN A 106 40.33 7.97 -5.41
C GLN A 106 40.42 7.69 -6.91
N HIS A 107 40.46 6.42 -7.33
CA HIS A 107 40.35 6.07 -8.74
C HIS A 107 39.00 6.58 -9.30
N PRO A 108 38.96 7.21 -10.50
CA PRO A 108 37.72 7.77 -11.06
C PRO A 108 36.56 6.76 -11.13
N GLU A 109 36.87 5.49 -11.44
CA GLU A 109 35.94 4.35 -11.42
C GLU A 109 35.17 4.15 -10.10
N PHE A 110 35.66 4.71 -8.99
CA PHE A 110 35.04 4.61 -7.67
C PHE A 110 34.53 5.95 -7.16
N ALA A 111 34.24 6.90 -8.05
CA ALA A 111 33.75 8.22 -7.66
C ALA A 111 32.51 8.13 -6.77
N GLY A 112 32.61 8.66 -5.55
CA GLY A 112 31.53 8.72 -4.56
C GLY A 112 32.05 8.50 -3.13
N SER A 113 31.61 9.32 -2.18
CA SER A 113 32.11 9.28 -0.79
C SER A 113 31.84 7.95 -0.08
N ASP A 114 30.81 7.23 -0.51
CA ASP A 114 30.40 5.96 0.08
C ASP A 114 30.69 4.75 -0.83
N LYS A 115 31.40 4.93 -1.94
CA LYS A 115 31.62 3.85 -2.91
C LYS A 115 32.64 2.82 -2.41
N VAL A 116 33.77 3.30 -1.89
CA VAL A 116 34.83 2.48 -1.28
C VAL A 116 35.06 2.96 0.15
N ILE A 117 34.77 2.10 1.12
CA ILE A 117 35.14 2.29 2.52
C ILE A 117 36.44 1.56 2.77
N THR A 118 37.50 2.33 3.01
CA THR A 118 38.82 1.79 3.35
C THR A 118 38.91 1.55 4.84
N LEU A 119 39.15 0.30 5.24
CA LEU A 119 39.36 -0.04 6.64
C LEU A 119 40.79 0.26 7.05
N VAL A 120 40.92 0.94 8.19
CA VAL A 120 42.21 1.13 8.84
C VAL A 120 42.45 -0.04 9.78
N THR A 121 43.46 -0.86 9.49
CA THR A 121 43.88 -1.97 10.35
C THR A 121 45.27 -1.71 10.91
N SER A 122 45.52 -2.13 12.14
CA SER A 122 46.83 -1.96 12.77
C SER A 122 47.04 -2.97 13.88
N GLY A 123 48.29 -3.30 14.17
CA GLY A 123 48.63 -4.25 15.22
C GLY A 123 50.12 -4.55 15.26
N ILE A 124 50.47 -5.67 15.89
CA ILE A 124 51.84 -6.17 16.00
C ILE A 124 51.94 -7.49 15.23
N ARG A 125 52.88 -7.54 14.28
CA ARG A 125 53.15 -8.69 13.41
C ARG A 125 53.49 -9.93 14.23
N GLN A 126 52.98 -11.08 13.80
CA GLN A 126 53.27 -12.39 14.41
C GLN A 126 54.26 -13.22 13.59
N TYR A 127 54.56 -12.78 12.37
CA TYR A 127 55.37 -13.54 11.44
C TYR A 127 56.61 -12.75 11.03
N THR A 128 57.74 -13.46 10.89
CA THR A 128 58.95 -12.92 10.28
C THR A 128 59.05 -13.52 8.90
N ASP A 129 58.92 -12.68 7.89
CA ASP A 129 59.05 -13.12 6.51
C ASP A 129 60.53 -13.18 6.12
N PRO A 130 61.02 -14.31 5.58
CA PRO A 130 62.42 -14.44 5.19
C PRO A 130 62.77 -13.76 3.85
N TYR A 131 61.79 -13.29 3.08
CA TYR A 131 61.95 -12.75 1.72
C TYR A 131 61.72 -11.24 1.64
N ILE A 132 60.94 -10.65 2.55
CA ILE A 132 60.70 -9.20 2.61
C ILE A 132 61.03 -8.64 4.02
N PRO A 133 61.33 -7.33 4.16
CA PRO A 133 61.87 -6.77 5.41
C PRO A 133 60.78 -6.53 6.48
N VAL A 134 60.03 -7.57 6.85
CA VAL A 134 59.04 -7.56 7.94
C VAL A 134 59.38 -8.62 8.99
N LYS A 135 59.29 -8.25 10.27
CA LYS A 135 59.64 -9.12 11.40
C LYS A 135 58.50 -9.23 12.39
N ALA A 136 58.43 -10.40 13.03
CA ALA A 136 57.54 -10.58 14.16
C ALA A 136 57.91 -9.56 15.26
N GLY A 137 56.90 -8.88 15.81
CA GLY A 137 57.09 -7.77 16.74
C GLY A 137 57.06 -6.38 16.09
N ASP A 138 57.18 -6.27 14.76
CA ASP A 138 57.03 -4.99 14.08
C ASP A 138 55.57 -4.51 14.17
N ALA A 139 55.38 -3.19 14.32
CA ALA A 139 54.06 -2.59 14.19
C ALA A 139 53.66 -2.53 12.71
N PHE A 140 52.39 -2.81 12.43
CA PHE A 140 51.80 -2.58 11.10
C PHE A 140 50.63 -1.61 11.21
N ARG A 141 50.41 -0.87 10.13
CA ARG A 141 49.23 -0.04 9.91
C ARG A 141 48.94 0.00 8.41
N TYR A 142 47.73 -0.38 8.04
CA TYR A 142 47.20 -0.21 6.70
C TYR A 142 46.03 0.76 6.75
N ASP A 143 46.06 1.77 5.88
CA ASP A 143 45.04 2.81 5.79
C ASP A 143 44.56 3.06 4.36
N GLY A 144 44.83 2.08 3.47
CA GLY A 144 44.47 2.10 2.05
C GLY A 144 45.41 2.89 1.15
N THR A 145 46.48 3.45 1.71
CA THR A 145 47.56 4.02 0.91
C THR A 145 48.24 2.91 0.10
N PRO A 146 48.30 3.00 -1.24
CA PRO A 146 48.97 1.99 -2.04
C PRO A 146 50.43 1.80 -1.62
N SER A 147 50.83 0.54 -1.45
CA SER A 147 52.17 0.13 -1.08
C SER A 147 52.93 -0.40 -2.30
N VAL A 148 54.26 -0.32 -2.28
CA VAL A 148 55.13 -0.87 -3.34
C VAL A 148 55.32 -2.36 -3.10
N GLY A 149 55.00 -3.19 -4.09
CA GLY A 149 55.17 -4.64 -4.04
C GLY A 149 56.62 -5.09 -4.29
N SER A 150 56.84 -6.41 -4.27
CA SER A 150 58.14 -7.04 -4.52
C SER A 150 58.69 -6.77 -5.93
N ASP A 151 57.82 -6.43 -6.89
CA ASP A 151 58.16 -6.07 -8.26
C ASP A 151 58.63 -4.61 -8.43
N GLY A 152 58.68 -3.83 -7.33
CA GLY A 152 59.09 -2.43 -7.31
C GLY A 152 58.04 -1.46 -7.85
N LYS A 153 56.77 -1.89 -8.01
CA LYS A 153 55.66 -1.06 -8.47
C LYS A 153 54.58 -0.93 -7.40
N LEU A 154 53.75 0.09 -7.51
CA LEU A 154 52.56 0.22 -6.65
C LEU A 154 51.59 -0.95 -6.88
N GLY A 155 51.11 -1.53 -5.77
CA GLY A 155 50.16 -2.62 -5.75
C GLY A 155 48.82 -2.23 -6.38
N SER A 156 48.54 -2.77 -7.56
CA SER A 156 47.32 -2.48 -8.32
C SER A 156 46.29 -3.62 -8.30
N HIS A 157 46.57 -4.72 -7.62
CA HIS A 157 45.77 -5.94 -7.71
C HIS A 157 44.37 -5.73 -7.13
N GLY A 158 44.27 -5.29 -5.87
CA GLY A 158 42.99 -5.04 -5.21
C GLY A 158 42.12 -4.00 -5.90
N THR A 159 42.70 -2.94 -6.46
CA THR A 159 41.98 -1.94 -7.29
C THR A 159 41.32 -2.60 -8.51
N HIS A 160 42.01 -3.53 -9.17
CA HIS A 160 41.49 -4.26 -10.33
C HIS A 160 40.36 -5.22 -9.95
N VAL A 161 40.55 -5.97 -8.86
CA VAL A 161 39.55 -6.88 -8.27
C VAL A 161 38.29 -6.11 -7.84
N GLY A 162 38.46 -4.97 -7.15
CA GLY A 162 37.37 -4.09 -6.73
C GLY A 162 36.58 -3.53 -7.90
N GLY A 163 37.26 -3.16 -8.99
CA GLY A 163 36.61 -2.70 -10.22
C GLY A 163 35.74 -3.78 -10.87
N ILE A 164 36.21 -5.03 -10.93
CA ILE A 164 35.41 -6.15 -11.48
C ILE A 164 34.17 -6.42 -10.63
N ALA A 165 34.34 -6.46 -9.30
CA ALA A 165 33.23 -6.75 -8.41
C ALA A 165 32.17 -5.65 -8.43
N ALA A 166 32.59 -4.38 -8.33
CA ALA A 166 31.69 -3.27 -8.08
C ALA A 166 32.23 -1.90 -8.57
N GLY A 167 32.98 -1.80 -9.68
CA GLY A 167 33.27 -0.52 -10.34
C GLY A 167 31.97 0.22 -10.71
N SER A 168 31.95 1.54 -10.59
CA SER A 168 30.76 2.36 -10.84
C SER A 168 30.33 2.28 -12.30
N ARG A 169 29.02 2.38 -12.54
CA ARG A 169 28.50 2.56 -13.90
C ARG A 169 28.28 4.04 -14.14
N ASP A 170 29.18 4.66 -14.88
CA ASP A 170 29.26 6.12 -15.06
C ASP A 170 29.45 6.55 -16.52
N GLY A 171 29.39 5.59 -17.45
CA GLY A 171 29.63 5.83 -18.88
C GLY A 171 31.11 5.96 -19.23
N GLY A 172 31.99 5.61 -18.30
CA GLY A 172 33.43 5.61 -18.42
C GLY A 172 33.97 4.38 -19.15
N ALA A 173 35.10 3.86 -18.67
CA ALA A 173 35.86 2.85 -19.39
C ALA A 173 35.35 1.42 -19.17
N MET A 174 34.82 1.12 -17.98
CA MET A 174 34.29 -0.18 -17.57
C MET A 174 33.29 0.02 -16.44
N HIS A 175 32.63 -1.05 -15.99
CA HIS A 175 31.90 -1.07 -14.73
C HIS A 175 31.94 -2.48 -14.13
N GLY A 176 31.71 -2.62 -12.83
CA GLY A 176 31.67 -3.92 -12.16
C GLY A 176 30.36 -4.68 -12.37
N VAL A 177 30.33 -5.95 -11.93
CA VAL A 177 29.11 -6.79 -11.94
C VAL A 177 28.03 -6.22 -11.02
N ALA A 178 28.41 -5.73 -9.84
CA ALA A 178 27.53 -5.12 -8.85
C ALA A 178 27.84 -3.62 -8.72
N PHE A 179 27.63 -2.87 -9.80
CA PHE A 179 28.09 -1.48 -9.90
C PHE A 179 27.46 -0.51 -8.88
N ASP A 180 26.36 -0.87 -8.22
CA ASP A 180 25.76 -0.08 -7.12
C ASP A 180 26.09 -0.61 -5.71
N ALA A 181 26.89 -1.68 -5.60
CA ALA A 181 27.36 -2.17 -4.31
C ALA A 181 28.44 -1.25 -3.70
N GLN A 182 28.49 -1.21 -2.37
CA GLN A 182 29.56 -0.56 -1.61
C GLN A 182 30.71 -1.54 -1.41
N ILE A 183 31.93 -1.11 -1.73
CA ILE A 183 33.16 -1.86 -1.48
C ILE A 183 33.65 -1.54 -0.07
N ILE A 184 33.96 -2.56 0.72
CA ILE A 184 34.72 -2.44 1.96
C ILE A 184 36.10 -3.04 1.70
N SER A 185 37.14 -2.21 1.64
CA SER A 185 38.51 -2.67 1.37
C SER A 185 39.26 -2.89 2.67
N ALA A 186 39.82 -4.09 2.85
CA ALA A 186 40.80 -4.37 3.88
C ALA A 186 42.11 -4.80 3.21
N GLU A 187 43.22 -4.25 3.68
CA GLU A 187 44.53 -4.62 3.17
C GLU A 187 45.05 -5.86 3.91
N ASN A 188 45.43 -6.90 3.18
CA ASN A 188 46.04 -8.11 3.74
C ASN A 188 47.57 -8.01 3.88
N GLY A 189 48.15 -6.90 3.40
CA GLY A 189 49.55 -6.54 3.62
C GLY A 189 50.56 -7.22 2.72
N ASP A 190 50.10 -7.76 1.59
CA ASP A 190 50.84 -8.46 0.53
C ASP A 190 52.36 -8.23 0.56
N PRO A 191 53.11 -9.29 0.84
CA PRO A 191 53.51 -10.14 -0.27
C PRO A 191 53.15 -11.58 0.05
N GLY A 192 52.38 -12.21 -0.83
CA GLY A 192 52.16 -13.64 -0.76
C GLY A 192 53.50 -14.37 -0.64
N PRO A 193 53.54 -15.52 0.05
CA PRO A 193 54.73 -16.33 0.06
C PRO A 193 55.03 -16.82 -1.35
N GLU A 194 56.04 -16.21 -1.99
CA GLU A 194 56.77 -16.80 -3.09
C GLU A 194 57.36 -18.13 -2.55
N ASP A 195 57.10 -19.25 -3.23
CA ASP A 195 57.69 -20.57 -2.98
C ASP A 195 57.28 -21.35 -1.70
N GLY A 196 56.02 -21.79 -1.61
CA GLY A 196 55.66 -22.93 -0.74
C GLY A 196 55.63 -22.67 0.77
N ILE A 197 55.64 -21.41 1.22
CA ILE A 197 55.60 -21.07 2.65
C ILE A 197 54.16 -21.09 3.17
N ILE A 198 53.75 -22.25 3.68
CA ILE A 198 52.40 -22.46 4.22
C ILE A 198 52.13 -21.57 5.44
N LEU A 199 53.15 -21.14 6.18
CA LEU A 199 53.02 -20.28 7.37
C LEU A 199 53.32 -18.79 7.08
N GLY A 200 53.38 -18.40 5.81
CA GLY A 200 53.78 -17.04 5.37
C GLY A 200 52.77 -15.94 5.66
N ASN A 201 51.52 -16.28 5.97
CA ASN A 201 50.46 -15.31 6.23
C ASN A 201 50.59 -14.77 7.67
N ASP A 202 50.85 -13.47 7.84
CA ASP A 202 50.91 -12.88 9.18
C ASP A 202 49.52 -12.89 9.84
N GLY A 203 49.31 -13.83 10.75
CA GLY A 203 48.02 -14.05 11.38
C GLY A 203 47.42 -12.82 12.07
N ALA A 204 48.23 -11.87 12.58
CA ALA A 204 47.69 -10.64 13.17
C ALA A 204 47.19 -9.65 12.11
N VAL A 205 47.90 -9.50 10.99
CA VAL A 205 47.46 -8.66 9.86
C VAL A 205 46.15 -9.20 9.31
N TYR A 206 46.12 -10.50 8.99
CA TYR A 206 44.95 -11.09 8.38
C TYR A 206 43.74 -11.09 9.32
N LYS A 207 43.95 -11.40 10.61
CA LYS A 207 42.87 -11.36 11.60
C LYS A 207 42.26 -9.97 11.73
N ALA A 208 43.08 -8.91 11.74
CA ALA A 208 42.58 -7.54 11.82
C ALA A 208 41.70 -7.18 10.60
N GLY A 209 42.10 -7.62 9.40
CA GLY A 209 41.30 -7.45 8.18
C GLY A 209 39.98 -8.21 8.22
N TRP A 210 40.01 -9.50 8.56
CA TRP A 210 38.80 -10.33 8.72
C TRP A 210 37.82 -9.75 9.73
N ASP A 211 38.30 -9.43 10.94
CA ASP A 211 37.48 -8.87 12.01
C ASP A 211 36.87 -7.52 11.58
N GLY A 212 37.66 -6.67 10.91
CA GLY A 212 37.20 -5.38 10.39
C GLY A 212 36.12 -5.50 9.32
N LEU A 213 36.28 -6.42 8.36
CA LEU A 213 35.30 -6.66 7.30
C LEU A 213 33.97 -7.17 7.87
N VAL A 214 34.03 -8.14 8.78
CA VAL A 214 32.84 -8.69 9.46
C VAL A 214 32.15 -7.61 10.30
N ALA A 215 32.90 -6.84 11.09
CA ALA A 215 32.37 -5.76 11.92
C ALA A 215 31.73 -4.62 11.10
N SER A 216 32.19 -4.41 9.87
CA SER A 216 31.62 -3.41 8.94
C SER A 216 30.27 -3.82 8.35
N GLY A 217 29.84 -5.07 8.59
CA GLY A 217 28.61 -5.64 8.05
C GLY A 217 28.74 -6.11 6.61
N ALA A 218 29.96 -6.43 6.15
CA ALA A 218 30.16 -7.07 4.85
C ALA A 218 29.39 -8.41 4.83
N ARG A 219 28.63 -8.66 3.75
CA ARG A 219 27.90 -9.92 3.57
C ARG A 219 28.63 -10.91 2.67
N ILE A 220 29.59 -10.40 1.90
CA ILE A 220 30.44 -11.13 0.97
C ILE A 220 31.87 -10.67 1.24
N ILE A 221 32.83 -11.58 1.25
CA ILE A 221 34.26 -11.25 1.26
C ILE A 221 34.94 -12.02 0.13
N ASN A 222 35.46 -11.26 -0.84
CA ASN A 222 36.25 -11.78 -1.94
C ASN A 222 37.73 -11.79 -1.59
N ASN A 223 38.40 -12.91 -1.87
CA ASN A 223 39.80 -13.14 -1.60
C ASN A 223 40.49 -13.60 -2.88
N SER A 224 41.63 -12.99 -3.19
CA SER A 224 42.41 -13.30 -4.39
C SER A 224 43.89 -13.50 -4.06
N TRP A 225 44.13 -14.10 -2.90
CA TRP A 225 45.41 -14.56 -2.36
C TRP A 225 45.31 -16.04 -2.00
N GLY A 226 46.46 -16.72 -1.86
CA GLY A 226 46.55 -18.15 -1.57
C GLY A 226 47.77 -18.51 -0.73
N ILE A 227 48.03 -19.80 -0.55
CA ILE A 227 49.28 -20.32 0.01
C ILE A 227 50.05 -21.04 -1.09
N GLY A 228 51.31 -20.68 -1.29
CA GLY A 228 52.09 -21.17 -2.43
C GLY A 228 52.16 -22.69 -2.51
N ILE A 229 52.07 -23.23 -3.72
CA ILE A 229 52.48 -24.60 -4.03
C ILE A 229 53.96 -24.57 -4.48
N THR A 230 54.72 -25.62 -4.18
CA THR A 230 56.15 -25.64 -4.53
C THR A 230 56.38 -25.72 -6.04
N ASP A 231 57.48 -25.16 -6.54
CA ASP A 231 57.93 -25.19 -7.96
C ASP A 231 57.84 -26.57 -8.64
N ALA A 232 57.98 -27.65 -7.88
CA ALA A 232 57.85 -29.02 -8.38
C ALA A 232 56.48 -29.27 -9.05
N PHE A 233 55.40 -28.70 -8.49
CA PHE A 233 54.03 -28.87 -8.98
C PHE A 233 53.69 -27.91 -10.12
N ALA A 234 54.43 -26.82 -10.31
CA ALA A 234 54.23 -25.90 -11.44
C ALA A 234 54.50 -26.58 -12.80
N LYS A 235 55.40 -27.57 -12.84
CA LYS A 235 55.65 -28.40 -14.05
C LYS A 235 54.54 -29.44 -14.27
N GLY A 236 54.11 -30.11 -13.22
CA GLY A 236 52.98 -31.06 -13.27
C GLY A 236 51.64 -30.42 -13.57
N GLY A 237 51.47 -29.14 -13.26
CA GLY A 237 50.32 -28.34 -13.68
C GLY A 237 50.15 -28.29 -15.21
N ARG A 238 51.25 -28.39 -15.97
CA ARG A 238 51.26 -28.28 -17.45
C ARG A 238 51.39 -29.60 -18.18
N ASP A 239 51.94 -30.63 -17.53
CA ASP A 239 52.24 -31.92 -18.15
C ASP A 239 51.81 -33.06 -17.21
N PRO A 240 50.85 -33.92 -17.65
CA PRO A 240 50.36 -35.03 -16.84
C PRO A 240 51.43 -36.09 -16.52
N ALA A 241 52.60 -36.05 -17.18
CA ALA A 241 53.73 -36.93 -16.87
C ALA A 241 54.50 -36.56 -15.58
N PHE A 242 54.23 -35.39 -14.98
CA PHE A 242 54.85 -34.92 -13.75
C PHE A 242 53.86 -34.92 -12.56
N PRO A 243 54.33 -34.98 -11.31
CA PRO A 243 53.46 -34.85 -10.14
C PRO A 243 52.72 -33.51 -10.14
N HIS A 244 51.41 -33.57 -9.98
CA HIS A 244 50.53 -32.41 -9.85
C HIS A 244 49.99 -32.32 -8.42
N PHE A 245 49.67 -31.11 -7.98
CA PHE A 245 49.14 -30.82 -6.66
C PHE A 245 47.72 -31.37 -6.54
N GLY A 246 47.56 -32.40 -5.71
CA GLY A 246 46.29 -33.10 -5.50
C GLY A 246 45.71 -32.90 -4.10
N LEU A 247 44.64 -33.62 -3.80
CA LEU A 247 44.00 -33.60 -2.47
C LEU A 247 44.97 -34.02 -1.35
N SER A 248 45.86 -34.98 -1.59
CA SER A 248 46.86 -35.41 -0.60
C SER A 248 47.82 -34.29 -0.22
N ASP A 249 48.18 -33.43 -1.17
CA ASP A 249 49.09 -32.31 -0.94
C ASP A 249 48.37 -31.17 -0.21
N ALA A 250 47.12 -30.87 -0.59
CA ALA A 250 46.26 -29.95 0.16
C ALA A 250 46.04 -30.42 1.61
N GLN A 251 45.84 -31.73 1.83
CA GLN A 251 45.74 -32.32 3.17
C GLN A 251 47.05 -32.15 3.96
N ALA A 252 48.21 -32.25 3.30
CA ALA A 252 49.51 -32.00 3.93
C ALA A 252 49.68 -30.52 4.31
N GLN A 253 49.23 -29.58 3.46
CA GLN A 253 49.19 -28.16 3.82
C GLN A 253 48.26 -27.91 5.02
N PHE A 254 47.04 -28.45 5.00
CA PHE A 254 46.10 -28.28 6.11
C PHE A 254 46.61 -28.91 7.41
N SER A 255 47.37 -30.00 7.34
CA SER A 255 47.98 -30.63 8.52
C SER A 255 48.98 -29.70 9.23
N GLN A 256 49.58 -28.74 8.51
CA GLN A 256 50.44 -27.70 9.09
C GLN A 256 49.64 -26.50 9.62
N ILE A 257 48.49 -26.20 9.01
CA ILE A 257 47.58 -25.13 9.44
C ILE A 257 46.83 -25.51 10.73
N ARG A 258 46.38 -26.77 10.81
CA ARG A 258 45.49 -27.26 11.88
C ARG A 258 45.97 -26.96 13.30
N PRO A 259 47.26 -27.10 13.67
CA PRO A 259 47.75 -26.76 15.02
C PRO A 259 47.72 -25.27 15.34
N LEU A 260 47.62 -24.40 14.34
CA LEU A 260 47.57 -22.94 14.52
C LEU A 260 46.15 -22.42 14.74
N LEU A 261 45.12 -23.21 14.41
CA LEU A 261 43.74 -22.80 14.62
C LEU A 261 43.46 -22.55 16.11
N GLY A 262 42.79 -21.44 16.41
CA GLY A 262 42.60 -20.90 17.75
C GLY A 262 43.74 -20.02 18.28
N THR A 263 44.78 -19.75 17.48
CA THR A 263 45.93 -18.91 17.87
C THR A 263 46.01 -17.64 17.02
N LEU A 264 46.77 -16.64 17.48
CA LEU A 264 46.96 -15.42 16.69
C LEU A 264 47.76 -15.67 15.41
N GLN A 265 48.71 -16.62 15.42
CA GLN A 265 49.46 -17.05 14.24
C GLN A 265 48.54 -17.68 13.18
N GLY A 266 47.52 -18.42 13.60
CA GLY A 266 46.50 -19.00 12.71
C GLY A 266 45.46 -18.00 12.21
N GLY A 267 45.58 -16.72 12.56
CA GLY A 267 44.56 -15.70 12.33
C GLY A 267 44.09 -15.52 10.88
N ALA A 268 44.92 -15.87 9.89
CA ALA A 268 44.52 -15.88 8.48
C ALA A 268 43.44 -16.92 8.17
N TYR A 269 43.58 -18.13 8.74
CA TYR A 269 42.67 -19.25 8.56
C TYR A 269 41.49 -19.16 9.52
N ASP A 270 41.76 -18.87 10.81
CA ASP A 270 40.72 -18.70 11.81
C ASP A 270 39.77 -17.55 11.46
N GLY A 271 40.32 -16.44 10.97
CA GLY A 271 39.52 -15.30 10.52
C GLY A 271 38.57 -15.69 9.39
N ALA A 272 39.04 -16.43 8.39
CA ALA A 272 38.22 -16.92 7.28
C ALA A 272 37.12 -17.89 7.75
N ILE A 273 37.48 -18.85 8.62
CA ILE A 273 36.52 -19.81 9.21
C ILE A 273 35.46 -19.07 10.02
N ASN A 274 35.86 -18.10 10.85
CA ASN A 274 34.95 -17.34 11.69
C ASN A 274 34.05 -16.41 10.86
N ALA A 275 34.57 -15.80 9.80
CA ALA A 275 33.80 -15.00 8.86
C ALA A 275 32.69 -15.86 8.23
N ALA A 276 33.04 -17.03 7.68
CA ALA A 276 32.06 -17.97 7.15
C ALA A 276 31.02 -18.31 8.22
N ARG A 277 31.43 -18.86 9.38
CA ARG A 277 30.54 -19.23 10.50
C ARG A 277 29.61 -18.09 10.96
N SER A 278 29.99 -16.83 10.79
CA SER A 278 29.15 -15.67 11.13
C SER A 278 28.00 -15.40 10.14
N GLY A 279 27.96 -16.12 9.02
CA GLY A 279 26.97 -15.96 7.95
C GLY A 279 27.44 -15.10 6.78
N VAL A 280 28.76 -14.90 6.62
CA VAL A 280 29.35 -14.13 5.51
C VAL A 280 29.76 -15.08 4.39
N LEU A 281 29.35 -14.78 3.16
CA LEU A 281 29.77 -15.55 1.99
C LEU A 281 31.26 -15.29 1.72
N THR A 282 32.08 -16.32 1.87
CA THR A 282 33.53 -16.21 1.69
C THR A 282 33.92 -16.83 0.35
N ILE A 283 34.52 -16.03 -0.53
CA ILE A 283 34.84 -16.40 -1.91
C ILE A 283 36.34 -16.37 -2.10
N PHE A 284 36.91 -17.44 -2.64
CA PHE A 284 38.34 -17.58 -2.91
C PHE A 284 38.61 -17.95 -4.36
N ALA A 285 39.64 -17.32 -4.93
CA ALA A 285 40.23 -17.73 -6.19
C ALA A 285 40.80 -19.16 -6.08
N ALA A 286 40.61 -20.00 -7.10
CA ALA A 286 41.06 -21.40 -7.07
C ALA A 286 42.58 -21.59 -7.12
N GLY A 287 43.35 -20.56 -7.52
CA GLY A 287 44.80 -20.66 -7.76
C GLY A 287 45.16 -20.51 -9.24
N ASN A 288 46.42 -20.19 -9.53
CA ASN A 288 46.92 -19.92 -10.89
C ASN A 288 47.97 -20.97 -11.32
N ASP A 289 47.73 -22.21 -10.91
CA ASP A 289 48.73 -23.27 -10.92
C ASP A 289 48.54 -24.26 -12.08
N TYR A 290 47.83 -23.86 -13.13
CA TYR A 290 47.47 -24.68 -14.28
C TYR A 290 46.47 -25.80 -13.98
N ASN A 291 45.77 -26.20 -15.03
CA ASN A 291 44.55 -27.00 -14.93
C ASN A 291 44.74 -28.45 -14.45
N LEU A 292 45.96 -28.96 -14.29
CA LEU A 292 46.20 -30.27 -13.66
C LEU A 292 46.31 -30.20 -12.14
N ASN A 293 46.48 -29.00 -11.58
CA ASN A 293 46.59 -28.77 -10.14
C ASN A 293 45.23 -28.40 -9.53
N ASN A 294 45.01 -28.87 -8.30
CA ASN A 294 43.85 -28.55 -7.48
C ASN A 294 44.07 -27.25 -6.67
N PRO A 295 43.00 -26.69 -6.06
CA PRO A 295 43.13 -25.54 -5.19
C PRO A 295 43.96 -25.84 -3.93
N ASP A 296 44.73 -24.86 -3.46
CA ASP A 296 45.48 -24.96 -2.21
C ASP A 296 44.55 -25.11 -0.98
N ALA A 297 45.13 -25.37 0.20
CA ALA A 297 44.31 -25.61 1.40
C ALA A 297 43.54 -24.39 1.92
N ILE A 298 43.91 -23.15 1.59
CA ILE A 298 43.12 -21.97 1.99
C ILE A 298 41.92 -21.82 1.04
N ALA A 299 42.12 -21.90 -0.27
CA ALA A 299 41.04 -21.83 -1.25
C ALA A 299 40.05 -22.99 -1.09
N GLY A 300 40.53 -24.17 -0.67
CA GLY A 300 39.74 -25.35 -0.37
C GLY A 300 39.40 -25.57 1.11
N LEU A 301 39.47 -24.54 1.97
CA LEU A 301 39.31 -24.70 3.43
C LEU A 301 37.97 -25.33 3.82
N GLY A 302 36.91 -25.09 3.03
CA GLY A 302 35.59 -25.72 3.22
C GLY A 302 35.60 -27.25 3.11
N TYR A 303 36.60 -27.87 2.48
CA TYR A 303 36.77 -29.33 2.49
C TYR A 303 37.27 -29.83 3.85
N PHE A 304 38.23 -29.12 4.44
CA PHE A 304 38.86 -29.52 5.70
C PHE A 304 38.07 -29.09 6.94
N VAL A 305 37.17 -28.12 6.78
CA VAL A 305 36.24 -27.61 7.78
C VAL A 305 34.81 -27.67 7.19
N PRO A 306 34.23 -28.88 7.02
CA PRO A 306 33.01 -29.08 6.22
C PRO A 306 31.84 -28.17 6.59
N GLU A 307 31.71 -27.79 7.86
CA GLU A 307 30.60 -26.95 8.33
C GLU A 307 30.57 -25.54 7.70
N ILE A 308 31.68 -25.04 7.14
CA ILE A 308 31.71 -23.74 6.46
C ILE A 308 31.44 -23.84 4.96
N ALA A 309 31.47 -25.03 4.37
CA ALA A 309 31.29 -25.24 2.93
C ALA A 309 29.99 -24.63 2.35
N PRO A 310 28.84 -24.60 3.06
CA PRO A 310 27.65 -23.90 2.56
C PRO A 310 27.86 -22.41 2.30
N GLN A 311 28.78 -21.77 3.04
CA GLN A 311 29.08 -20.32 2.98
C GLN A 311 30.41 -20.04 2.27
N TRP A 312 30.98 -21.02 1.59
CA TRP A 312 32.26 -20.94 0.90
C TRP A 312 32.07 -21.15 -0.60
N LEU A 313 32.80 -20.38 -1.41
CA LEU A 313 32.90 -20.62 -2.85
C LEU A 313 34.34 -20.55 -3.30
N THR A 314 34.79 -21.60 -3.99
CA THR A 314 36.05 -21.60 -4.74
C THR A 314 35.74 -21.24 -6.19
N VAL A 315 36.58 -20.42 -6.84
CA VAL A 315 36.27 -19.89 -8.18
C VAL A 315 37.40 -20.17 -9.16
N ALA A 316 37.12 -21.04 -10.14
CA ALA A 316 38.00 -21.33 -11.27
C ALA A 316 37.83 -20.28 -12.38
N ALA A 317 38.90 -20.04 -13.16
CA ALA A 317 38.94 -19.01 -14.19
C ALA A 317 38.66 -19.56 -15.59
N LEU A 318 37.77 -18.90 -16.30
CA LEU A 318 37.42 -19.18 -17.68
C LEU A 318 38.01 -18.16 -18.65
N GLN A 319 38.18 -18.62 -19.89
CA GLN A 319 38.53 -17.80 -21.03
C GLN A 319 37.53 -18.02 -22.17
N GLN A 320 37.43 -17.04 -23.07
CA GLN A 320 36.81 -17.28 -24.37
C GLN A 320 37.56 -18.41 -25.08
N ASN A 321 36.79 -19.34 -25.67
CA ASN A 321 37.37 -20.50 -26.33
C ASN A 321 38.24 -20.04 -27.52
N PRO A 322 39.55 -20.38 -27.55
CA PRO A 322 40.41 -20.02 -28.67
C PRO A 322 39.99 -20.75 -29.96
N ASP A 323 39.32 -21.89 -29.85
CA ASP A 323 38.64 -22.55 -30.97
C ASP A 323 37.27 -21.92 -31.20
N THR A 324 37.22 -20.93 -32.11
CA THR A 324 35.98 -20.24 -32.48
C THR A 324 34.98 -21.11 -33.24
N SER A 325 35.36 -22.33 -33.63
CA SER A 325 34.45 -23.31 -34.26
C SER A 325 33.77 -24.22 -33.23
N SER A 326 34.22 -24.20 -31.98
CA SER A 326 33.62 -24.96 -30.89
C SER A 326 32.18 -24.49 -30.61
N ALA A 327 31.30 -25.45 -30.31
CA ALA A 327 29.96 -25.14 -29.81
C ALA A 327 29.98 -24.53 -28.40
N GLU A 328 31.07 -24.75 -27.65
CA GLU A 328 31.27 -24.19 -26.31
C GLU A 328 32.08 -22.88 -26.41
N PRO A 329 31.46 -21.71 -26.19
CA PRO A 329 32.12 -20.42 -26.37
C PRO A 329 33.17 -20.10 -25.31
N TYR A 330 33.26 -20.89 -24.24
CA TYR A 330 34.18 -20.70 -23.14
C TYR A 330 34.82 -22.02 -22.72
N THR A 331 36.04 -21.94 -22.18
CA THR A 331 36.78 -23.09 -21.66
C THR A 331 37.61 -22.67 -20.45
N ILE A 332 38.09 -23.62 -19.66
CA ILE A 332 38.96 -23.33 -18.52
C ILE A 332 40.23 -22.62 -19.01
N SER A 333 40.65 -21.59 -18.28
CA SER A 333 41.89 -20.88 -18.59
C SER A 333 43.08 -21.79 -18.32
N THR A 334 44.08 -21.79 -19.20
CA THR A 334 45.22 -22.72 -19.07
C THR A 334 45.98 -22.55 -17.76
N PHE A 335 46.04 -21.32 -17.22
CA PHE A 335 46.66 -21.03 -15.92
C PHE A 335 45.77 -21.36 -14.72
N SER A 336 44.46 -21.56 -14.90
CA SER A 336 43.55 -21.77 -13.77
C SER A 336 43.86 -23.11 -13.11
N SER A 337 43.98 -23.14 -11.79
CA SER A 337 43.74 -24.39 -11.05
C SER A 337 42.31 -24.85 -11.33
N ARG A 338 42.10 -26.16 -11.40
CA ARG A 338 40.75 -26.73 -11.55
C ARG A 338 39.98 -26.66 -10.23
N CYS A 339 38.68 -26.97 -10.23
CA CYS A 339 37.94 -27.09 -8.98
C CYS A 339 38.40 -28.26 -8.10
N GLY A 340 38.76 -29.40 -8.71
CA GLY A 340 39.31 -30.57 -8.02
C GLY A 340 38.44 -31.05 -6.87
N TYR A 341 39.05 -31.31 -5.71
CA TYR A 341 38.36 -31.76 -4.50
C TYR A 341 37.38 -30.72 -3.90
N THR A 342 37.39 -29.47 -4.39
CA THR A 342 36.44 -28.42 -3.97
C THR A 342 35.18 -28.37 -4.83
N ALA A 343 35.04 -29.24 -5.84
CA ALA A 343 34.01 -29.19 -6.87
C ALA A 343 32.58 -28.99 -6.34
N SER A 344 32.23 -29.63 -5.20
CA SER A 344 30.89 -29.50 -4.61
C SER A 344 30.55 -28.10 -4.07
N PHE A 345 31.53 -27.22 -3.88
CA PHE A 345 31.35 -25.80 -3.56
C PHE A 345 32.15 -24.86 -4.49
N CYS A 346 32.53 -25.34 -5.68
CA CYS A 346 33.27 -24.56 -6.67
C CYS A 346 32.38 -24.14 -7.83
N VAL A 347 32.57 -22.92 -8.31
CA VAL A 347 31.97 -22.40 -9.55
C VAL A 347 33.07 -21.89 -10.47
N SER A 348 32.76 -21.71 -11.75
CA SER A 348 33.66 -21.12 -12.73
C SER A 348 33.17 -19.73 -13.14
N ALA A 349 34.09 -18.80 -13.39
CA ALA A 349 33.78 -17.44 -13.82
C ALA A 349 34.85 -16.85 -14.77
N PRO A 350 34.54 -15.78 -15.52
CA PRO A 350 35.48 -15.11 -16.42
C PRO A 350 36.77 -14.65 -15.71
N GLY A 351 37.95 -15.09 -16.18
CA GLY A 351 39.22 -14.74 -15.55
C GLY A 351 40.37 -14.40 -16.51
N THR A 352 40.14 -14.44 -17.82
CA THR A 352 41.16 -14.14 -18.85
C THR A 352 40.82 -12.89 -19.62
N ARG A 353 41.80 -11.98 -19.77
CA ARG A 353 41.70 -10.67 -20.43
C ARG A 353 40.54 -9.85 -19.89
N ILE A 354 40.49 -9.76 -18.56
CA ILE A 354 39.46 -8.99 -17.86
C ILE A 354 39.95 -7.56 -17.71
N TYR A 355 39.18 -6.63 -18.27
CA TYR A 355 39.49 -5.20 -18.31
C TYR A 355 38.92 -4.50 -17.07
N SER A 356 39.78 -3.89 -16.24
CA SER A 356 39.36 -3.21 -15.02
C SER A 356 40.33 -2.12 -14.59
N ALA A 357 39.93 -1.34 -13.59
CA ALA A 357 40.69 -0.25 -12.99
C ALA A 357 42.06 -0.71 -12.48
N VAL A 358 43.08 0.11 -12.68
CA VAL A 358 44.43 -0.13 -12.20
C VAL A 358 45.06 1.16 -11.71
N ILE A 359 46.06 1.02 -10.85
CA ILE A 359 47.03 2.06 -10.59
C ILE A 359 48.40 1.63 -11.17
N GLY A 360 49.23 2.60 -11.46
CA GLY A 360 50.60 2.42 -11.93
C GLY A 360 51.53 3.41 -11.26
N GLY A 361 52.83 3.27 -11.49
CA GLY A 361 53.87 4.05 -10.82
C GLY A 361 54.74 3.16 -9.93
N THR A 362 55.83 3.75 -9.44
CA THR A 362 56.81 3.10 -8.55
C THR A 362 56.82 3.73 -7.15
N SER A 363 56.07 4.81 -6.96
CA SER A 363 55.96 5.63 -5.76
C SER A 363 54.62 6.39 -5.78
N LEU A 364 54.23 6.98 -4.65
CA LEU A 364 53.00 7.79 -4.62
C LEU A 364 53.15 9.09 -5.43
N GLU A 365 54.37 9.58 -5.62
CA GLU A 365 54.67 10.80 -6.38
C GLU A 365 54.51 10.63 -7.89
N ASP A 366 54.78 9.45 -8.45
CA ASP A 366 54.65 9.13 -9.88
C ASP A 366 53.40 8.28 -10.19
N MET A 367 52.47 8.17 -9.22
CA MET A 367 51.30 7.32 -9.36
C MET A 367 50.37 7.79 -10.48
N THR A 368 49.94 6.83 -11.31
CA THR A 368 48.93 7.03 -12.36
C THR A 368 47.71 6.16 -12.11
N VAL A 369 46.52 6.63 -12.49
CA VAL A 369 45.29 5.83 -12.54
C VAL A 369 44.98 5.45 -13.99
N GLY A 370 44.37 4.29 -14.22
CA GLY A 370 44.05 3.83 -15.56
C GLY A 370 43.31 2.51 -15.59
N TYR A 371 43.36 1.84 -16.73
CA TYR A 371 42.63 0.59 -16.95
C TYR A 371 43.50 -0.40 -17.71
N ALA A 372 43.44 -1.68 -17.35
CA ALA A 372 44.23 -2.71 -17.99
C ALA A 372 43.56 -4.09 -17.97
N ASN A 373 43.96 -4.92 -18.93
CA ASN A 373 43.60 -6.34 -18.94
C ASN A 373 44.51 -7.13 -18.02
N LYS A 374 43.93 -7.93 -17.11
CA LYS A 374 44.65 -8.93 -16.32
C LYS A 374 44.07 -10.33 -16.54
N ASN A 375 44.88 -11.33 -16.20
CA ASN A 375 44.51 -12.74 -16.22
C ASN A 375 44.71 -13.31 -14.82
N GLY A 376 43.78 -14.13 -14.35
CA GLY A 376 43.92 -14.85 -13.09
C GLY A 376 42.58 -15.37 -12.56
N THR A 377 42.63 -16.39 -11.69
CA THR A 377 41.50 -16.72 -10.83
C THR A 377 41.13 -15.56 -9.90
N SER A 378 42.08 -14.67 -9.63
CA SER A 378 41.87 -13.36 -9.02
C SER A 378 40.93 -12.42 -9.78
N MET A 379 40.75 -12.61 -11.09
CA MET A 379 39.75 -11.86 -11.87
C MET A 379 38.41 -12.62 -11.94
N ALA A 380 38.42 -13.95 -11.76
CA ALA A 380 37.21 -14.76 -11.74
C ALA A 380 36.45 -14.67 -10.41
N ALA A 381 37.15 -14.72 -9.28
CA ALA A 381 36.55 -14.58 -7.95
C ALA A 381 35.67 -13.31 -7.80
N PRO A 382 36.12 -12.09 -8.18
CA PRO A 382 35.30 -10.89 -8.07
C PRO A 382 34.07 -10.87 -8.99
N HIS A 383 34.09 -11.61 -10.11
CA HIS A 383 32.87 -11.81 -10.91
C HIS A 383 31.79 -12.57 -10.12
N ALA A 384 32.19 -13.65 -9.42
CA ALA A 384 31.30 -14.41 -8.55
C ALA A 384 30.84 -13.58 -7.33
N ALA A 385 31.73 -12.76 -6.76
CA ALA A 385 31.39 -11.87 -5.65
C ALA A 385 30.38 -10.80 -6.04
N GLY A 386 30.56 -10.15 -7.19
CA GLY A 386 29.59 -9.18 -7.70
C GLY A 386 28.25 -9.85 -8.07
N ALA A 387 28.28 -11.04 -8.68
CA ALA A 387 27.06 -11.81 -8.94
C ALA A 387 26.31 -12.18 -7.65
N ALA A 388 27.03 -12.57 -6.59
CA ALA A 388 26.44 -12.81 -5.28
C ALA A 388 25.79 -11.55 -4.70
N ALA A 389 26.39 -10.37 -4.88
CA ALA A 389 25.82 -9.11 -4.43
C ALA A 389 24.51 -8.78 -5.16
N VAL A 390 24.47 -8.96 -6.48
CA VAL A 390 23.24 -8.81 -7.28
C VAL A 390 22.15 -9.76 -6.78
N LEU A 391 22.49 -11.02 -6.49
CA LEU A 391 21.51 -11.98 -5.95
C LEU A 391 21.07 -11.66 -4.52
N MET A 392 21.95 -11.12 -3.68
CA MET A 392 21.60 -10.67 -2.33
C MET A 392 20.64 -9.49 -2.32
N GLU A 393 20.68 -8.65 -3.36
CA GLU A 393 19.67 -7.62 -3.59
C GLU A 393 18.36 -8.24 -4.09
N ARG A 394 18.42 -9.17 -5.05
CA ARG A 394 17.25 -9.88 -5.59
C ARG A 394 16.50 -10.68 -4.53
N PHE A 395 17.22 -11.29 -3.60
CA PHE A 395 16.71 -12.15 -2.53
C PHE A 395 17.13 -11.59 -1.17
N PRO A 396 16.56 -10.45 -0.74
CA PRO A 396 17.01 -9.77 0.48
C PRO A 396 16.78 -10.61 1.74
N TYR A 397 15.84 -11.56 1.69
CA TYR A 397 15.51 -12.49 2.76
C TYR A 397 16.40 -13.75 2.82
N MET A 398 17.21 -14.02 1.77
CA MET A 398 18.11 -15.18 1.76
C MET A 398 19.40 -14.90 2.55
N ASP A 399 19.91 -15.95 3.20
CA ASP A 399 21.23 -15.95 3.82
C ASP A 399 22.36 -16.22 2.81
N ALA A 400 23.61 -16.12 3.27
CA ALA A 400 24.78 -16.34 2.42
C ALA A 400 24.85 -17.75 1.81
N ALA A 401 24.44 -18.78 2.56
CA ALA A 401 24.48 -20.16 2.10
C ALA A 401 23.47 -20.42 0.99
N GLN A 402 22.28 -19.83 1.12
CA GLN A 402 21.26 -19.85 0.09
C GLN A 402 21.72 -19.12 -1.18
N ILE A 403 22.37 -17.95 -1.05
CA ILE A 403 22.91 -17.24 -2.23
C ILE A 403 23.99 -18.06 -2.94
N ALA A 404 24.90 -18.69 -2.20
CA ALA A 404 25.87 -19.63 -2.76
C ALA A 404 25.19 -20.85 -3.42
N GLY A 405 24.11 -21.35 -2.82
CA GLY A 405 23.25 -22.39 -3.40
C GLY A 405 22.61 -21.97 -4.72
N VAL A 406 22.07 -20.74 -4.81
CA VAL A 406 21.52 -20.21 -6.06
C VAL A 406 22.63 -20.14 -7.12
N LEU A 407 23.77 -19.51 -6.84
CA LEU A 407 24.88 -19.40 -7.80
C LEU A 407 25.33 -20.76 -8.35
N ARG A 408 25.48 -21.77 -7.48
CA ARG A 408 25.86 -23.12 -7.87
C ARG A 408 24.79 -23.80 -8.72
N THR A 409 23.55 -23.83 -8.22
CA THR A 409 22.47 -24.61 -8.84
C THR A 409 21.90 -23.99 -10.11
N THR A 410 22.18 -22.70 -10.35
CA THR A 410 21.80 -22.02 -11.59
C THR A 410 22.97 -21.84 -12.56
N ALA A 411 24.18 -22.30 -12.22
CA ALA A 411 25.31 -22.26 -13.11
C ALA A 411 25.02 -23.01 -14.42
N ARG A 412 25.59 -22.54 -15.52
CA ARG A 412 25.60 -23.27 -16.78
C ARG A 412 26.63 -24.38 -16.66
N ASP A 413 26.13 -25.61 -16.62
CA ASP A 413 26.91 -26.83 -16.67
C ASP A 413 27.93 -26.78 -17.83
N MET A 414 29.17 -27.19 -17.55
CA MET A 414 30.26 -27.20 -18.52
C MET A 414 31.12 -28.43 -18.29
N GLY A 415 31.63 -29.04 -19.36
CA GLY A 415 32.43 -30.25 -19.24
C GLY A 415 31.56 -31.50 -19.19
N ALA A 416 31.78 -32.36 -18.19
CA ALA A 416 30.96 -33.55 -18.01
C ALA A 416 29.59 -33.15 -17.44
N PRO A 417 28.48 -33.86 -17.77
CA PRO A 417 27.18 -33.50 -17.23
C PRO A 417 27.14 -33.51 -15.70
N GLY A 418 26.75 -32.39 -15.09
CA GLY A 418 26.68 -32.23 -13.65
C GLY A 418 27.98 -31.74 -13.01
N ILE A 419 28.14 -31.95 -11.71
CA ILE A 419 29.32 -31.45 -10.99
C ILE A 419 30.55 -32.24 -11.42
N ASP A 420 31.60 -31.55 -11.85
CA ASP A 420 32.87 -32.18 -12.23
C ASP A 420 34.11 -31.52 -11.58
N GLU A 421 35.24 -32.21 -11.63
CA GLU A 421 36.50 -31.72 -11.06
C GLU A 421 37.09 -30.53 -11.82
N LEU A 422 36.69 -30.29 -13.07
CA LEU A 422 37.30 -29.26 -13.90
C LEU A 422 36.65 -27.90 -13.65
N TYR A 423 35.32 -27.86 -13.71
CA TYR A 423 34.50 -26.65 -13.66
C TYR A 423 33.64 -26.53 -12.40
N GLY A 424 33.58 -27.58 -11.57
CA GLY A 424 32.72 -27.62 -10.39
C GLY A 424 31.27 -27.67 -10.83
N TRP A 425 30.46 -26.72 -10.38
CA TRP A 425 29.06 -26.57 -10.83
C TRP A 425 28.92 -25.93 -12.22
N GLY A 426 30.02 -25.50 -12.85
CA GLY A 426 30.00 -24.81 -14.14
C GLY A 426 30.06 -23.29 -14.01
N MET A 427 29.72 -22.58 -15.09
CA MET A 427 29.86 -21.12 -15.15
C MET A 427 28.66 -20.41 -14.52
N ILE A 428 28.89 -19.44 -13.64
CA ILE A 428 27.82 -18.65 -13.02
C ILE A 428 26.92 -17.95 -14.07
N ASP A 429 25.61 -17.90 -13.81
CA ASP A 429 24.60 -17.36 -14.73
C ASP A 429 23.53 -16.56 -13.96
N LEU A 430 23.58 -15.23 -14.07
CA LEU A 430 22.66 -14.33 -13.39
C LEU A 430 21.26 -14.34 -14.00
N GLN A 431 21.10 -14.68 -15.28
CA GLN A 431 19.78 -14.76 -15.89
C GLN A 431 18.94 -15.88 -15.26
N LYS A 432 19.56 -17.03 -14.98
CA LYS A 432 18.92 -18.11 -14.23
C LYS A 432 18.89 -17.79 -12.73
N GLY A 433 19.96 -17.23 -12.17
CA GLY A 433 20.07 -16.91 -10.73
C GLY A 433 18.92 -16.05 -10.21
N ILE A 434 18.54 -14.99 -10.95
CA ILE A 434 17.47 -14.08 -10.52
C ILE A 434 16.05 -14.71 -10.53
N ARG A 435 15.91 -15.93 -11.06
CA ARG A 435 14.64 -16.67 -11.14
C ARG A 435 14.42 -17.65 -9.98
N GLY A 436 15.37 -17.75 -9.05
CA GLY A 436 15.32 -18.64 -7.89
C GLY A 436 16.36 -19.77 -7.98
N PRO A 437 16.40 -20.69 -7.01
CA PRO A 437 17.29 -21.86 -7.08
C PRO A 437 16.98 -22.73 -8.31
N GLY A 438 17.99 -23.41 -8.86
CA GLY A 438 17.79 -24.42 -9.92
C GLY A 438 17.66 -25.85 -9.39
N MET A 439 18.06 -26.06 -8.13
CA MET A 439 18.07 -27.37 -7.50
C MET A 439 17.98 -27.20 -5.97
N LEU A 440 17.24 -28.08 -5.30
CA LEU A 440 17.29 -28.24 -3.84
C LEU A 440 18.26 -29.38 -3.55
N VAL A 441 19.49 -29.03 -3.23
CA VAL A 441 20.63 -29.96 -3.18
C VAL A 441 20.68 -30.70 -1.85
N THR A 442 21.02 -31.98 -1.92
CA THR A 442 21.49 -32.79 -0.79
C THR A 442 22.81 -33.45 -1.17
N GLU A 443 23.43 -34.15 -0.23
CA GLU A 443 24.60 -34.99 -0.50
C GLU A 443 24.38 -35.99 -1.64
N GLN A 444 23.16 -36.51 -1.83
CA GLN A 444 22.85 -37.49 -2.89
C GLN A 444 23.02 -36.93 -4.30
N ASP A 445 22.88 -35.60 -4.44
CA ASP A 445 23.05 -34.90 -5.71
C ASP A 445 24.52 -34.66 -6.07
N ILE A 446 25.43 -34.88 -5.12
CA ILE A 446 26.88 -34.75 -5.32
C ILE A 446 27.45 -36.12 -5.74
N PRO A 447 28.29 -36.20 -6.79
CA PRO A 447 29.03 -37.43 -7.14
C PRO A 447 29.81 -37.96 -5.94
N GLN A 448 29.82 -39.27 -5.75
CA GLN A 448 30.35 -39.89 -4.53
C GLN A 448 31.82 -39.55 -4.28
N GLU A 449 32.60 -39.42 -5.34
CA GLU A 449 34.01 -39.05 -5.36
C GLU A 449 34.27 -37.58 -5.00
N LEU A 450 33.26 -36.71 -5.11
CA LEU A 450 33.33 -35.28 -4.80
C LEU A 450 32.61 -34.91 -3.47
N ARG A 451 32.12 -35.93 -2.74
CA ARG A 451 31.43 -35.74 -1.46
C ARG A 451 32.37 -35.38 -0.33
N ILE A 452 31.86 -34.55 0.55
CA ILE A 452 32.53 -34.06 1.75
C ILE A 452 31.58 -34.26 2.92
N ASP A 453 31.93 -35.18 3.81
CA ASP A 453 31.11 -35.53 4.95
C ASP A 453 30.82 -34.28 5.81
N GLY A 454 29.54 -33.97 6.01
CA GLY A 454 29.08 -32.83 6.81
C GLY A 454 28.98 -31.48 6.07
N ALA A 455 29.27 -31.42 4.77
CA ALA A 455 29.31 -30.15 4.02
C ALA A 455 27.96 -29.66 3.46
N TYR A 456 26.94 -30.53 3.39
CA TYR A 456 25.75 -30.29 2.54
C TYR A 456 24.51 -29.75 3.27
N GLY A 457 24.67 -29.29 4.52
CA GLY A 457 23.60 -28.64 5.27
C GLY A 457 22.34 -29.49 5.47
N SER A 458 21.19 -28.84 5.62
CA SER A 458 19.89 -29.49 5.75
C SER A 458 19.40 -30.02 4.41
N SER A 459 18.67 -31.14 4.42
CA SER A 459 17.94 -31.63 3.24
C SER A 459 16.67 -30.81 2.92
N GLN A 460 16.42 -29.74 3.67
CA GLN A 460 15.31 -28.80 3.46
C GLN A 460 15.83 -27.40 3.15
N TRP A 461 15.41 -26.85 2.02
CA TRP A 461 15.57 -25.43 1.72
C TRP A 461 14.51 -24.62 2.46
N LEU A 462 14.94 -23.71 3.33
CA LEU A 462 14.05 -22.84 4.08
C LEU A 462 13.73 -21.54 3.31
N ALA A 463 12.58 -21.47 2.66
CA ALA A 463 12.06 -20.25 2.05
C ALA A 463 11.33 -19.40 3.10
N ASN A 464 12.05 -18.58 3.86
CA ASN A 464 11.47 -17.67 4.85
C ASN A 464 11.22 -16.28 4.23
N LEU A 465 9.97 -15.97 3.89
CA LEU A 465 9.55 -14.65 3.41
C LEU A 465 8.90 -13.87 4.57
N PRO A 466 9.65 -13.03 5.29
CA PRO A 466 9.24 -12.52 6.60
C PRO A 466 8.23 -11.36 6.53
N GLY A 467 7.93 -10.85 5.34
CA GLY A 467 7.10 -9.66 5.12
C GLY A 467 7.91 -8.36 5.00
N VAL A 468 7.29 -7.37 4.35
CA VAL A 468 7.88 -6.03 4.19
C VAL A 468 8.01 -5.35 5.54
N GLY A 469 9.19 -4.80 5.82
CA GLY A 469 9.53 -4.13 7.06
C GLY A 469 10.18 -5.03 8.12
N ALA A 470 10.30 -6.34 7.89
CA ALA A 470 10.95 -7.26 8.82
C ALA A 470 12.44 -6.92 9.04
N LEU A 471 12.92 -7.15 10.26
CA LEU A 471 14.34 -7.01 10.60
C LEU A 471 15.04 -8.35 10.41
N LEU A 472 16.07 -8.39 9.56
CA LEU A 472 16.89 -9.56 9.27
C LEU A 472 18.23 -9.45 10.01
N ASP A 473 18.82 -10.60 10.33
CA ASP A 473 20.12 -10.70 11.02
C ASP A 473 20.19 -9.84 12.30
N ALA A 474 19.09 -9.81 13.07
CA ALA A 474 18.98 -8.98 14.26
C ALA A 474 20.14 -9.24 15.25
N GLY A 475 20.78 -8.17 15.69
CA GLY A 475 21.94 -8.22 16.60
C GLY A 475 23.29 -8.55 15.95
N LYS A 476 23.33 -8.83 14.64
CA LYS A 476 24.59 -9.04 13.89
C LYS A 476 25.03 -7.75 13.17
N PRO A 477 26.31 -7.60 12.81
CA PRO A 477 26.77 -6.51 11.94
C PRO A 477 26.05 -6.44 10.59
N THR A 478 25.53 -7.56 10.07
CA THR A 478 24.78 -7.65 8.81
C THR A 478 23.29 -7.32 8.94
N GLN A 479 22.86 -6.85 10.13
CA GLN A 479 21.47 -6.49 10.40
C GLN A 479 20.93 -5.50 9.37
N ARG A 480 19.74 -5.78 8.82
CA ARG A 480 19.08 -4.94 7.81
C ARG A 480 17.57 -5.03 7.88
N ARG A 481 16.86 -4.05 7.33
CA ARG A 481 15.40 -4.10 7.18
C ARG A 481 15.03 -4.57 5.77
N CYS A 482 14.16 -5.57 5.67
CA CYS A 482 13.66 -6.09 4.40
C CYS A 482 12.58 -5.15 3.86
N THR A 483 12.93 -4.17 3.05
CA THR A 483 12.01 -3.11 2.57
C THR A 483 11.41 -3.37 1.20
N GLN A 484 11.98 -4.30 0.44
CA GLN A 484 11.55 -4.63 -0.92
C GLN A 484 10.28 -5.49 -0.91
N PHE A 485 9.50 -5.43 -1.99
CA PHE A 485 8.24 -6.17 -2.14
C PHE A 485 8.43 -7.69 -2.10
N ASN A 486 9.55 -8.19 -2.62
CA ASN A 486 9.98 -9.60 -2.57
C ASN A 486 10.07 -10.19 -1.15
N CYS A 487 10.19 -9.36 -0.11
CA CYS A 487 10.12 -9.80 1.28
C CYS A 487 8.74 -10.34 1.68
N GLY A 488 7.67 -9.84 1.04
CA GLY A 488 6.28 -10.26 1.27
C GLY A 488 5.68 -11.11 0.15
N PHE A 489 6.24 -11.06 -1.07
CA PHE A 489 5.76 -11.83 -2.21
C PHE A 489 6.89 -12.10 -3.20
N ASP A 490 7.23 -13.36 -3.46
CA ASP A 490 8.25 -13.72 -4.45
C ASP A 490 7.77 -14.82 -5.41
N ILE A 491 8.34 -14.83 -6.61
CA ILE A 491 8.08 -15.84 -7.65
C ILE A 491 9.41 -16.51 -7.99
N TRP A 492 9.45 -17.83 -7.85
CA TRP A 492 10.51 -18.67 -8.41
C TRP A 492 10.01 -19.34 -9.68
N SER A 493 10.72 -19.08 -10.77
CA SER A 493 10.32 -19.48 -12.13
C SER A 493 11.28 -20.44 -12.81
N ASN A 494 12.36 -20.84 -12.14
CA ASN A 494 13.19 -21.95 -12.57
C ASN A 494 12.47 -23.30 -12.39
N ASP A 495 12.85 -24.27 -13.20
CA ASP A 495 12.52 -25.68 -12.99
C ASP A 495 13.44 -26.21 -11.90
N ILE A 496 12.90 -26.45 -10.69
CA ILE A 496 13.69 -26.83 -9.52
C ILE A 496 13.77 -28.35 -9.40
N SER A 497 15.00 -28.89 -9.42
CA SER A 497 15.28 -30.33 -9.33
C SER A 497 15.98 -30.73 -8.01
N GLY A 498 16.39 -32.00 -7.88
CA GLY A 498 17.25 -32.50 -6.79
C GLY A 498 16.54 -33.32 -5.71
N HIS A 499 17.30 -33.86 -4.76
CA HIS A 499 16.76 -34.73 -3.72
C HIS A 499 16.29 -33.97 -2.47
N GLY A 500 16.57 -32.67 -2.37
CA GLY A 500 16.15 -31.81 -1.27
C GLY A 500 14.66 -31.47 -1.32
N GLY A 501 14.13 -31.01 -0.20
CA GLY A 501 12.75 -30.52 -0.11
C GLY A 501 12.68 -29.05 0.24
N LEU A 502 11.46 -28.51 0.29
CA LEU A 502 11.18 -27.10 0.48
C LEU A 502 10.35 -26.89 1.74
N THR A 503 10.81 -26.04 2.64
CA THR A 503 10.02 -25.54 3.78
C THR A 503 9.69 -24.07 3.55
N LYS A 504 8.41 -23.73 3.40
CA LYS A 504 7.92 -22.36 3.27
C LYS A 504 7.54 -21.79 4.64
N GLU A 505 8.21 -20.72 5.04
CA GLU A 505 8.01 -19.98 6.30
C GLU A 505 7.89 -18.46 6.08
N GLY A 506 7.56 -17.75 7.15
CA GLY A 506 7.28 -16.32 7.13
C GLY A 506 5.91 -16.00 6.53
N ILE A 507 5.37 -14.82 6.89
CA ILE A 507 4.00 -14.40 6.54
C ILE A 507 3.80 -14.14 5.04
N GLY A 508 4.88 -14.01 4.26
CA GLY A 508 4.83 -13.72 2.83
C GLY A 508 4.33 -14.88 1.96
N THR A 509 4.13 -14.58 0.68
CA THR A 509 3.70 -15.54 -0.35
C THR A 509 4.87 -15.95 -1.24
N LEU A 510 5.11 -17.25 -1.41
CA LEU A 510 6.00 -17.78 -2.43
C LEU A 510 5.18 -18.40 -3.56
N VAL A 511 5.48 -18.05 -4.80
CA VAL A 511 4.89 -18.67 -5.99
C VAL A 511 5.94 -19.55 -6.67
N LEU A 512 5.60 -20.81 -6.92
CA LEU A 512 6.38 -21.71 -7.78
C LEU A 512 5.70 -21.79 -9.16
N SER A 513 6.33 -21.25 -10.19
CA SER A 513 5.78 -21.24 -11.56
C SER A 513 6.48 -22.21 -12.52
N GLY A 514 7.65 -22.74 -12.15
CA GLY A 514 8.38 -23.72 -12.97
C GLY A 514 7.85 -25.15 -12.87
N ASN A 515 8.51 -26.06 -13.58
CA ASN A 515 8.28 -27.50 -13.53
C ASN A 515 9.20 -28.15 -12.50
N ASN A 516 8.75 -28.18 -11.25
CA ASN A 516 9.57 -28.62 -10.12
C ASN A 516 9.49 -30.13 -9.95
N SER A 517 10.66 -30.78 -10.00
CA SER A 517 10.83 -32.23 -9.95
C SER A 517 11.57 -32.72 -8.71
N TYR A 518 11.89 -31.81 -7.77
CA TYR A 518 12.60 -32.19 -6.55
C TYR A 518 11.85 -33.23 -5.72
N ALA A 519 12.59 -34.19 -5.15
CA ALA A 519 12.03 -35.38 -4.52
C ALA A 519 11.74 -35.21 -3.02
N GLY A 520 12.41 -34.29 -2.34
CA GLY A 520 12.20 -34.06 -0.91
C GLY A 520 10.82 -33.46 -0.61
N PRO A 521 10.34 -33.56 0.65
CA PRO A 521 9.00 -33.12 1.01
C PRO A 521 8.83 -31.60 0.86
N THR A 522 7.62 -31.17 0.55
CA THR A 522 7.25 -29.74 0.58
C THR A 522 6.39 -29.45 1.81
N LEU A 523 6.90 -28.62 2.71
CA LEU A 523 6.24 -28.23 3.95
C LEU A 523 5.85 -26.75 3.88
N VAL A 524 4.60 -26.42 4.21
CA VAL A 524 4.12 -25.04 4.30
C VAL A 524 3.80 -24.76 5.76
N ASN A 525 4.73 -24.11 6.45
CA ASN A 525 4.65 -23.83 7.88
C ASN A 525 3.98 -22.50 8.19
N GLN A 526 4.19 -21.48 7.35
CA GLN A 526 3.62 -20.15 7.51
C GLN A 526 3.44 -19.42 6.16
N GLY A 527 2.52 -18.45 6.15
CA GLY A 527 2.20 -17.66 4.96
C GLY A 527 1.56 -18.50 3.87
N ARG A 528 1.77 -18.12 2.61
CA ARG A 528 1.18 -18.81 1.45
C ARG A 528 2.25 -19.43 0.55
N LEU A 529 2.05 -20.67 0.14
CA LEU A 529 2.70 -21.28 -1.03
C LEU A 529 1.66 -21.37 -2.15
N ALA A 530 1.94 -20.78 -3.31
CA ALA A 530 1.12 -20.93 -4.50
C ALA A 530 1.87 -21.74 -5.56
N VAL A 531 1.34 -22.90 -5.95
CA VAL A 531 1.92 -23.71 -7.03
C VAL A 531 1.15 -23.42 -8.31
N ASN A 532 1.75 -22.66 -9.23
CA ASN A 532 1.16 -22.31 -10.53
C ASN A 532 1.75 -23.14 -11.67
N GLY A 533 2.96 -23.66 -11.50
CA GLY A 533 3.59 -24.63 -12.41
C GLY A 533 3.26 -26.07 -12.02
N SER A 534 4.28 -26.93 -11.97
CA SER A 534 4.14 -28.30 -11.48
C SER A 534 5.10 -28.59 -10.34
N LEU A 535 4.72 -29.52 -9.47
CA LEU A 535 5.50 -29.98 -8.34
C LEU A 535 5.28 -31.48 -8.14
N THR A 536 6.33 -32.29 -8.31
CA THR A 536 6.24 -33.74 -8.12
C THR A 536 6.08 -34.13 -6.64
N SER A 537 6.65 -33.35 -5.73
CA SER A 537 6.57 -33.58 -4.29
C SER A 537 5.15 -33.45 -3.73
N ALA A 538 4.84 -34.20 -2.67
CA ALA A 538 3.64 -34.01 -1.88
C ALA A 538 3.77 -32.77 -0.98
N VAL A 539 2.66 -32.06 -0.78
CA VAL A 539 2.61 -30.83 0.02
C VAL A 539 1.92 -31.10 1.35
N THR A 540 2.60 -30.80 2.46
CA THR A 540 2.01 -30.77 3.80
C THR A 540 1.81 -29.33 4.24
N VAL A 541 0.58 -28.95 4.57
CA VAL A 541 0.22 -27.60 5.01
C VAL A 541 -0.07 -27.64 6.50
N ASN A 542 0.62 -26.79 7.26
CA ASN A 542 0.54 -26.72 8.72
C ASN A 542 -0.33 -25.54 9.19
N GLN A 543 -0.49 -25.45 10.52
CA GLN A 543 -1.35 -24.48 11.17
C GLN A 543 -1.00 -23.03 10.77
N GLY A 544 -2.02 -22.26 10.36
CA GLY A 544 -1.86 -20.86 9.98
C GLY A 544 -1.23 -20.63 8.60
N ALA A 545 -0.93 -21.71 7.87
CA ALA A 545 -0.38 -21.66 6.53
C ALA A 545 -1.45 -21.91 5.47
N THR A 546 -1.19 -21.44 4.25
CA THR A 546 -2.09 -21.59 3.11
C THR A 546 -1.38 -22.19 1.91
N LEU A 547 -1.98 -23.21 1.31
CA LEU A 547 -1.64 -23.67 -0.03
C LEU A 547 -2.64 -23.09 -1.03
N GLY A 548 -2.15 -22.58 -2.15
CA GLY A 548 -2.99 -22.25 -3.31
C GLY A 548 -2.27 -22.47 -4.63
N GLY A 549 -2.71 -21.74 -5.65
CA GLY A 549 -2.23 -21.84 -7.03
C GLY A 549 -3.08 -22.79 -7.87
N ASN A 550 -2.91 -22.69 -9.19
CA ASN A 550 -3.71 -23.40 -10.20
C ASN A 550 -2.91 -24.50 -10.95
N GLY A 551 -1.81 -24.95 -10.35
CA GLY A 551 -0.86 -25.88 -10.95
C GLY A 551 -1.16 -27.35 -10.65
N ARG A 552 -0.10 -28.17 -10.66
CA ARG A 552 -0.13 -29.59 -10.31
C ARG A 552 0.81 -29.91 -9.14
N ILE A 553 0.35 -30.70 -8.17
CA ILE A 553 1.17 -31.21 -7.05
C ILE A 553 1.12 -32.74 -6.96
N GLY A 554 2.09 -33.35 -6.28
CA GLY A 554 2.19 -34.81 -6.13
C GLY A 554 1.14 -35.43 -5.20
N GLY A 555 0.77 -34.71 -4.14
CA GLY A 555 -0.17 -35.15 -3.10
C GLY A 555 -0.41 -34.00 -2.12
N LEU A 556 -1.43 -34.11 -1.25
CA LEU A 556 -1.79 -33.04 -0.32
C LEU A 556 -2.18 -33.59 1.05
N THR A 557 -1.58 -33.05 2.11
CA THR A 557 -2.06 -33.20 3.49
C THR A 557 -2.25 -31.83 4.13
N ALA A 558 -3.48 -31.50 4.51
CA ALA A 558 -3.82 -30.29 5.24
C ALA A 558 -4.05 -30.63 6.73
N ASN A 559 -3.16 -30.15 7.60
CA ASN A 559 -3.24 -30.38 9.04
C ASN A 559 -4.22 -29.41 9.73
N ALA A 560 -4.48 -29.64 11.02
CA ALA A 560 -5.37 -28.78 11.80
C ALA A 560 -4.94 -27.30 11.74
N GLY A 561 -5.88 -26.41 11.45
CA GLY A 561 -5.64 -24.97 11.28
C GLY A 561 -4.96 -24.57 9.97
N ALA A 562 -4.71 -25.50 9.04
CA ALA A 562 -4.23 -25.19 7.69
C ALA A 562 -5.39 -24.74 6.78
N THR A 563 -5.06 -23.96 5.74
CA THR A 563 -5.99 -23.57 4.69
C THR A 563 -5.51 -24.06 3.32
N VAL A 564 -6.42 -24.63 2.52
CA VAL A 564 -6.18 -24.91 1.10
C VAL A 564 -7.17 -24.08 0.31
N ALA A 565 -6.65 -23.19 -0.55
CA ALA A 565 -7.39 -22.26 -1.37
C ALA A 565 -6.86 -22.35 -2.81
N PRO A 566 -7.37 -23.29 -3.63
CA PRO A 566 -6.94 -23.47 -5.01
C PRO A 566 -7.02 -22.20 -5.84
N GLY A 567 -6.28 -22.19 -6.94
CA GLY A 567 -6.25 -21.06 -7.83
C GLY A 567 -5.43 -19.87 -7.33
N ASN A 568 -5.49 -18.81 -8.11
CA ASN A 568 -5.19 -17.45 -7.66
C ASN A 568 -6.50 -16.66 -7.60
N SER A 569 -7.60 -17.35 -7.26
CA SER A 569 -8.94 -16.80 -7.11
C SER A 569 -9.55 -16.33 -8.44
N ILE A 570 -10.23 -17.15 -9.27
CA ILE A 570 -10.66 -18.56 -9.15
C ILE A 570 -9.76 -19.52 -9.96
N GLY A 571 -9.56 -20.77 -9.52
CA GLY A 571 -8.90 -21.80 -10.34
C GLY A 571 -8.88 -23.24 -9.82
N THR A 572 -8.30 -24.13 -10.62
CA THR A 572 -8.22 -25.58 -10.31
C THR A 572 -6.81 -25.97 -9.88
N LEU A 573 -6.69 -26.65 -8.73
CA LEU A 573 -5.46 -27.32 -8.30
C LEU A 573 -5.52 -28.81 -8.63
N ASN A 574 -4.54 -29.31 -9.38
CA ASN A 574 -4.47 -30.72 -9.78
C ASN A 574 -3.55 -31.49 -8.82
N VAL A 575 -3.99 -32.65 -8.34
CA VAL A 575 -3.25 -33.50 -7.40
C VAL A 575 -3.06 -34.89 -8.00
N ALA A 576 -1.80 -35.33 -8.15
CA ALA A 576 -1.49 -36.62 -8.77
C ALA A 576 -1.78 -37.83 -7.86
N GLY A 577 -1.69 -37.64 -6.54
CA GLY A 577 -1.92 -38.67 -5.53
C GLY A 577 -3.06 -38.29 -4.59
N ASP A 578 -3.00 -38.83 -3.37
CA ASP A 578 -4.08 -38.65 -2.40
C ASP A 578 -4.14 -37.23 -1.82
N VAL A 579 -5.35 -36.83 -1.39
CA VAL A 579 -5.61 -35.60 -0.64
C VAL A 579 -6.18 -35.96 0.72
N THR A 580 -5.58 -35.45 1.79
CA THR A 580 -6.10 -35.63 3.16
C THR A 580 -6.38 -34.29 3.79
N PHE A 581 -7.63 -34.07 4.21
CA PHE A 581 -8.03 -32.96 5.06
C PHE A 581 -8.25 -33.44 6.49
N GLN A 582 -7.34 -33.07 7.40
CA GLN A 582 -7.42 -33.43 8.82
C GLN A 582 -8.50 -32.61 9.54
N PRO A 583 -8.99 -33.07 10.72
CA PRO A 583 -9.93 -32.31 11.53
C PRO A 583 -9.39 -30.90 11.85
N GLY A 584 -10.23 -29.89 11.68
CA GLY A 584 -9.87 -28.49 11.94
C GLY A 584 -9.06 -27.80 10.83
N SER A 585 -8.71 -28.49 9.74
CA SER A 585 -8.25 -27.86 8.49
C SER A 585 -9.42 -27.16 7.77
N THR A 586 -9.12 -26.27 6.82
CA THR A 586 -10.13 -25.55 6.02
C THR A 586 -9.86 -25.69 4.53
N TYR A 587 -10.86 -26.14 3.77
CA TYR A 587 -10.90 -26.01 2.32
C TYR A 587 -11.68 -24.73 1.96
N ALA A 588 -10.98 -23.71 1.47
CA ALA A 588 -11.57 -22.44 1.05
C ALA A 588 -11.84 -22.50 -0.46
N VAL A 589 -13.09 -22.23 -0.83
CA VAL A 589 -13.57 -22.27 -2.21
C VAL A 589 -14.13 -20.91 -2.57
N GLU A 590 -13.49 -20.24 -3.52
CA GLU A 590 -14.06 -19.06 -4.15
C GLU A 590 -15.04 -19.46 -5.24
N VAL A 591 -16.19 -18.76 -5.29
CA VAL A 591 -17.20 -18.95 -6.33
C VAL A 591 -17.57 -17.61 -6.95
N SER A 592 -17.84 -17.66 -8.24
CA SER A 592 -18.43 -16.57 -9.03
C SER A 592 -19.66 -17.12 -9.74
N PRO A 593 -20.46 -16.29 -10.41
CA PRO A 593 -21.63 -16.79 -11.13
C PRO A 593 -21.25 -17.90 -12.13
N THR A 594 -20.04 -17.90 -12.70
CA THR A 594 -19.66 -18.81 -13.78
C THR A 594 -18.59 -19.85 -13.42
N ALA A 595 -17.94 -19.74 -12.27
CA ALA A 595 -16.81 -20.59 -11.92
C ALA A 595 -16.71 -20.83 -10.41
N SER A 596 -15.95 -21.85 -10.03
CA SER A 596 -15.55 -22.12 -8.65
C SER A 596 -14.12 -22.62 -8.60
N ASP A 597 -13.48 -22.43 -7.45
CA ASP A 597 -12.26 -23.16 -7.14
C ASP A 597 -12.54 -24.66 -7.10
N ARG A 598 -11.55 -25.44 -7.53
CA ARG A 598 -11.67 -26.89 -7.60
C ARG A 598 -10.35 -27.59 -7.25
N ILE A 599 -10.46 -28.72 -6.55
CA ILE A 599 -9.39 -29.72 -6.46
C ILE A 599 -9.76 -30.89 -7.37
N VAL A 600 -8.82 -31.29 -8.23
CA VAL A 600 -8.94 -32.50 -9.05
C VAL A 600 -7.83 -33.47 -8.67
N SER A 601 -8.17 -34.60 -8.07
CA SER A 601 -7.25 -35.62 -7.61
C SER A 601 -7.38 -36.90 -8.45
N SER A 602 -6.25 -37.48 -8.89
CA SER A 602 -6.24 -38.84 -9.42
C SER A 602 -6.20 -39.93 -8.35
N GLY A 603 -5.92 -39.57 -7.09
CA GLY A 603 -5.95 -40.47 -5.93
C GLY A 603 -7.28 -40.45 -5.18
N GLN A 604 -7.27 -41.01 -3.97
CA GLN A 604 -8.37 -40.92 -3.02
C GLN A 604 -8.34 -39.57 -2.29
N VAL A 605 -9.52 -39.04 -1.96
CA VAL A 605 -9.64 -37.85 -1.10
C VAL A 605 -10.30 -38.23 0.22
N THR A 606 -9.57 -38.09 1.32
CA THR A 606 -10.03 -38.34 2.69
C THR A 606 -10.36 -37.04 3.40
N ILE A 607 -11.61 -36.90 3.87
CA ILE A 607 -12.11 -35.71 4.55
C ILE A 607 -12.53 -36.09 5.97
N ALA A 608 -11.68 -35.79 6.96
CA ALA A 608 -11.87 -36.14 8.35
C ALA A 608 -12.60 -35.02 9.14
N GLY A 609 -13.72 -34.50 8.61
CA GLY A 609 -14.49 -33.44 9.29
C GLY A 609 -13.87 -32.05 9.20
N ALA A 610 -13.05 -31.79 8.18
CA ALA A 610 -12.52 -30.45 7.89
C ALA A 610 -13.64 -29.43 7.60
N ASN A 611 -13.32 -28.14 7.74
CA ASN A 611 -14.25 -27.07 7.41
C ASN A 611 -14.24 -26.78 5.91
N LEU A 612 -15.39 -26.37 5.37
CA LEU A 612 -15.48 -25.76 4.06
C LEU A 612 -15.79 -24.26 4.22
N ALA A 613 -14.94 -23.38 3.70
CA ALA A 613 -15.21 -21.94 3.69
C ALA A 613 -15.63 -21.52 2.28
N MET A 614 -16.86 -21.01 2.16
CA MET A 614 -17.34 -20.41 0.91
C MET A 614 -16.96 -18.93 0.87
N VAL A 615 -16.29 -18.53 -0.20
CA VAL A 615 -15.86 -17.15 -0.47
C VAL A 615 -16.43 -16.72 -1.82
N LEU A 616 -16.85 -15.48 -1.96
CA LEU A 616 -17.28 -14.92 -3.24
C LEU A 616 -16.16 -14.08 -3.81
N GLU A 617 -15.89 -14.25 -5.11
CA GLU A 617 -14.86 -13.50 -5.82
C GLU A 617 -15.17 -11.99 -5.72
N PRO A 618 -14.27 -11.15 -5.15
CA PRO A 618 -14.56 -9.73 -4.88
C PRO A 618 -14.66 -8.82 -6.12
N SER A 619 -14.52 -9.34 -7.34
CA SER A 619 -14.44 -8.49 -8.52
C SER A 619 -14.81 -9.22 -9.81
N GLY A 620 -15.86 -8.76 -10.47
CA GLY A 620 -16.02 -8.93 -11.90
C GLY A 620 -17.47 -9.10 -12.29
N THR A 621 -18.07 -8.02 -12.82
CA THR A 621 -18.92 -7.88 -14.03
C THR A 621 -19.72 -9.08 -14.59
N GLY A 622 -19.92 -10.14 -13.83
CA GLY A 622 -20.75 -11.28 -14.15
C GLY A 622 -22.16 -10.90 -13.77
N SER A 623 -22.92 -10.41 -14.74
CA SER A 623 -24.36 -10.25 -14.63
C SER A 623 -24.99 -11.63 -14.37
N GLY A 624 -25.13 -12.02 -13.10
CA GLY A 624 -25.74 -13.27 -12.71
C GLY A 624 -25.59 -13.57 -11.22
N SER A 625 -26.57 -14.24 -10.63
CA SER A 625 -26.52 -14.66 -9.24
C SER A 625 -25.73 -15.96 -9.06
N VAL A 626 -25.00 -16.06 -7.95
CA VAL A 626 -24.49 -17.34 -7.42
C VAL A 626 -25.60 -18.13 -6.74
N LEU A 627 -26.70 -17.48 -6.36
CA LEU A 627 -27.80 -18.11 -5.66
C LEU A 627 -28.49 -19.17 -6.52
N GLY A 628 -28.73 -20.34 -5.93
CA GLY A 628 -29.35 -21.48 -6.60
C GLY A 628 -28.41 -22.24 -7.53
N ARG A 629 -27.14 -21.82 -7.65
CA ARG A 629 -26.13 -22.54 -8.44
C ARG A 629 -25.47 -23.64 -7.63
N GLN A 630 -25.00 -24.64 -8.36
CA GLN A 630 -24.25 -25.76 -7.85
C GLN A 630 -22.89 -25.81 -8.57
N PHE A 631 -21.82 -26.00 -7.81
CA PHE A 631 -20.45 -25.93 -8.28
C PHE A 631 -19.71 -27.22 -7.95
N ASP A 632 -19.02 -27.80 -8.93
CA ASP A 632 -18.09 -28.91 -8.71
C ASP A 632 -16.81 -28.39 -8.04
N ILE A 633 -16.63 -28.68 -6.76
CA ILE A 633 -15.51 -28.16 -5.97
C ILE A 633 -14.42 -29.20 -5.76
N LEU A 634 -14.72 -30.49 -5.97
CA LEU A 634 -13.79 -31.59 -5.71
C LEU A 634 -14.11 -32.77 -6.62
N ASP A 635 -13.08 -33.29 -7.26
CA ASP A 635 -13.09 -34.52 -8.05
C ASP A 635 -11.95 -35.44 -7.58
N ALA A 636 -12.24 -36.73 -7.43
CA ALA A 636 -11.34 -37.74 -6.88
C ALA A 636 -11.52 -39.07 -7.63
N ALA A 637 -10.61 -39.38 -8.56
CA ALA A 637 -10.69 -40.63 -9.34
C ALA A 637 -10.57 -41.89 -8.46
N GLY A 638 -9.82 -41.82 -7.35
CA GLY A 638 -9.71 -42.88 -6.34
C GLY A 638 -10.85 -42.90 -5.30
N GLY A 639 -11.85 -42.01 -5.46
CA GLY A 639 -13.03 -41.89 -4.61
C GLY A 639 -12.89 -40.90 -3.45
N VAL A 640 -14.03 -40.52 -2.88
CA VAL A 640 -14.12 -39.64 -1.69
C VAL A 640 -14.48 -40.46 -0.46
N GLN A 641 -13.70 -40.32 0.62
CA GLN A 641 -13.95 -40.96 1.92
C GLN A 641 -14.16 -39.91 3.01
N GLY A 642 -15.28 -40.00 3.74
CA GLY A 642 -15.63 -39.05 4.79
C GLY A 642 -16.38 -37.82 4.24
N SER A 643 -16.49 -36.78 5.05
CA SER A 643 -17.24 -35.56 4.71
C SER A 643 -16.67 -34.35 5.43
N PHE A 644 -16.87 -33.16 4.85
CA PHE A 644 -16.66 -31.90 5.55
C PHE A 644 -17.61 -31.80 6.75
N GLY A 645 -17.14 -31.18 7.83
CA GLY A 645 -17.90 -31.01 9.07
C GLY A 645 -18.86 -29.82 8.99
N THR A 646 -18.31 -28.60 9.01
CA THR A 646 -19.11 -27.36 8.94
C THR A 646 -18.81 -26.63 7.63
N VAL A 647 -19.86 -26.20 6.94
CA VAL A 647 -19.75 -25.16 5.89
C VAL A 647 -19.83 -23.82 6.60
N LEU A 648 -18.71 -23.10 6.67
CA LEU A 648 -18.62 -21.79 7.30
C LEU A 648 -19.19 -20.75 6.33
N PRO A 649 -20.35 -20.11 6.64
CA PRO A 649 -20.87 -19.03 5.82
C PRO A 649 -20.08 -17.76 6.13
N SER A 650 -19.38 -17.21 5.13
CA SER A 650 -18.77 -15.88 5.23
C SER A 650 -19.80 -14.74 5.08
N TYR A 651 -21.07 -15.09 4.82
CA TYR A 651 -22.13 -14.15 4.44
C TYR A 651 -23.38 -14.35 5.28
N LEU A 652 -24.06 -13.24 5.58
CA LEU A 652 -25.24 -13.25 6.45
C LEU A 652 -26.47 -13.89 5.80
N PHE A 653 -26.59 -13.75 4.47
CA PHE A 653 -27.78 -14.12 3.71
C PHE A 653 -27.59 -15.35 2.82
N LEU A 654 -26.38 -15.89 2.71
CA LEU A 654 -26.09 -17.09 1.94
C LEU A 654 -25.73 -18.27 2.85
N ALA A 655 -26.12 -19.45 2.42
CA ALA A 655 -25.76 -20.72 3.03
C ALA A 655 -25.22 -21.64 1.93
N GLY A 656 -24.28 -22.51 2.28
CA GLY A 656 -23.79 -23.56 1.40
C GLY A 656 -24.27 -24.93 1.89
N SER A 657 -24.72 -25.78 0.98
CA SER A 657 -24.92 -27.20 1.24
C SER A 657 -24.01 -28.04 0.34
N LEU A 658 -23.62 -29.21 0.81
CA LEU A 658 -22.70 -30.09 0.10
C LEU A 658 -23.41 -31.37 -0.34
N ASP A 659 -23.26 -31.71 -1.61
CA ASP A 659 -23.71 -32.98 -2.18
C ASP A 659 -22.50 -33.85 -2.52
N TYR A 660 -22.56 -35.13 -2.16
CA TYR A 660 -21.47 -36.08 -2.32
C TYR A 660 -21.85 -37.16 -3.33
N SER A 661 -20.91 -37.47 -4.22
CA SER A 661 -20.93 -38.68 -5.04
C SER A 661 -19.77 -39.60 -4.64
N ALA A 662 -19.65 -40.76 -5.29
CA ALA A 662 -18.52 -41.67 -5.03
C ALA A 662 -17.15 -41.02 -5.33
N THR A 663 -17.10 -40.05 -6.26
CA THR A 663 -15.86 -39.47 -6.79
C THR A 663 -15.84 -37.95 -6.74
N GLY A 664 -16.78 -37.28 -6.09
CA GLY A 664 -16.79 -35.82 -6.07
C GLY A 664 -17.67 -35.17 -5.02
N VAL A 665 -17.46 -33.87 -4.83
CA VAL A 665 -18.23 -33.02 -3.92
C VAL A 665 -18.68 -31.78 -4.69
N GLN A 666 -19.96 -31.44 -4.54
CA GLN A 666 -20.56 -30.23 -5.11
C GLN A 666 -20.99 -29.27 -4.00
N LEU A 667 -20.79 -27.98 -4.21
CA LEU A 667 -21.29 -26.90 -3.35
C LEU A 667 -22.51 -26.25 -4.00
N ALA A 668 -23.67 -26.40 -3.37
CA ALA A 668 -24.86 -25.65 -3.74
C ALA A 668 -24.95 -24.38 -2.89
N VAL A 669 -25.07 -23.23 -3.55
CA VAL A 669 -25.23 -21.92 -2.90
C VAL A 669 -26.71 -21.61 -2.78
N GLN A 670 -27.18 -21.42 -1.56
CA GLN A 670 -28.60 -21.26 -1.23
C GLN A 670 -28.84 -20.01 -0.39
N ARG A 671 -30.10 -19.59 -0.27
CA ARG A 671 -30.48 -18.55 0.69
C ARG A 671 -30.39 -19.16 2.08
N SER A 672 -29.79 -18.42 3.01
CA SER A 672 -29.99 -18.70 4.42
C SER A 672 -31.46 -18.47 4.81
N ALA A 673 -31.88 -19.04 5.94
CA ALA A 673 -33.21 -18.80 6.50
C ALA A 673 -33.45 -17.34 6.95
N ARG A 674 -32.42 -16.47 6.94
CA ARG A 674 -32.55 -15.06 7.32
C ARG A 674 -32.98 -14.23 6.11
N SER A 675 -34.10 -13.53 6.23
CA SER A 675 -34.53 -12.47 5.30
C SER A 675 -33.72 -11.19 5.55
N PHE A 676 -33.59 -10.33 4.55
CA PHE A 676 -33.04 -8.98 4.70
C PHE A 676 -33.75 -8.22 5.81
N ALA A 677 -35.09 -8.28 5.81
CA ALA A 677 -35.93 -7.60 6.79
C ALA A 677 -35.69 -8.07 8.24
N SER A 678 -35.33 -9.35 8.45
CA SER A 678 -35.08 -9.90 9.79
C SER A 678 -33.88 -9.28 10.52
N VAL A 679 -33.02 -8.57 9.78
CA VAL A 679 -31.80 -7.95 10.29
C VAL A 679 -31.99 -6.46 10.58
N GLY A 680 -33.05 -5.85 10.03
CA GLY A 680 -33.36 -4.43 10.24
C GLY A 680 -33.71 -4.14 11.70
N LEU A 681 -33.24 -2.99 12.20
CA LEU A 681 -33.52 -2.52 13.57
C LEU A 681 -34.62 -1.46 13.62
N THR A 682 -34.83 -0.74 12.52
CA THR A 682 -35.81 0.35 12.42
C THR A 682 -36.90 -0.02 11.43
N ASP A 683 -38.09 0.57 11.57
CA ASP A 683 -39.20 0.34 10.63
C ASP A 683 -38.79 0.68 9.19
N ASN A 684 -38.00 1.74 8.99
CA ASN A 684 -37.47 2.10 7.68
C ASN A 684 -36.53 1.03 7.12
N GLN A 685 -35.62 0.51 7.95
CA GLN A 685 -34.70 -0.56 7.55
C GLN A 685 -35.47 -1.84 7.19
N VAL A 686 -36.43 -2.24 8.03
CA VAL A 686 -37.26 -3.43 7.79
C VAL A 686 -38.07 -3.27 6.49
N ALA A 687 -38.68 -2.10 6.28
CA ALA A 687 -39.50 -1.81 5.11
C ALA A 687 -38.69 -1.82 3.80
N VAL A 688 -37.54 -1.13 3.77
CA VAL A 688 -36.70 -1.10 2.56
C VAL A 688 -36.00 -2.43 2.31
N ALA A 689 -35.59 -3.15 3.36
CA ALA A 689 -35.01 -4.48 3.24
C ALA A 689 -36.01 -5.49 2.66
N ALA A 690 -37.27 -5.45 3.11
CA ALA A 690 -38.33 -6.29 2.55
C ALA A 690 -38.61 -5.96 1.07
N ALA A 691 -38.59 -4.67 0.70
CA ALA A 691 -38.77 -4.27 -0.70
C ALA A 691 -37.57 -4.67 -1.59
N ALA A 692 -36.34 -4.52 -1.08
CA ALA A 692 -35.14 -4.90 -1.80
C ALA A 692 -35.07 -6.42 -2.01
N GLU A 693 -35.51 -7.21 -1.02
CA GLU A 693 -35.58 -8.67 -1.14
C GLU A 693 -36.55 -9.13 -2.23
N GLN A 694 -37.66 -8.41 -2.44
CA GLN A 694 -38.64 -8.74 -3.49
C GLN A 694 -38.16 -8.46 -4.91
N LEU A 695 -37.07 -7.70 -5.10
CA LEU A 695 -36.44 -7.57 -6.41
C LEU A 695 -35.93 -8.92 -6.93
N GLY A 696 -35.53 -9.80 -6.01
CA GLY A 696 -35.15 -11.18 -6.30
C GLY A 696 -33.80 -11.33 -6.99
N ALA A 697 -33.40 -12.59 -7.17
CA ALA A 697 -32.12 -12.94 -7.77
C ALA A 697 -31.98 -12.38 -9.19
N GLY A 698 -30.81 -11.82 -9.49
CA GLY A 698 -30.50 -11.16 -10.75
C GLY A 698 -30.65 -9.63 -10.72
N SER A 699 -31.32 -9.05 -9.72
CA SER A 699 -31.31 -7.60 -9.49
C SER A 699 -29.95 -7.18 -8.91
N PRO A 700 -29.26 -6.15 -9.46
CA PRO A 700 -27.97 -5.71 -8.94
C PRO A 700 -28.02 -5.29 -7.46
N LEU A 701 -29.11 -4.66 -7.03
CA LEU A 701 -29.31 -4.28 -5.63
C LEU A 701 -29.48 -5.50 -4.73
N PHE A 702 -30.26 -6.49 -5.18
CA PHE A 702 -30.43 -7.74 -4.45
C PHE A 702 -29.11 -8.49 -4.30
N GLU A 703 -28.35 -8.65 -5.39
CA GLU A 703 -27.06 -9.34 -5.38
C GLU A 703 -26.07 -8.64 -4.45
N SER A 704 -25.98 -7.31 -4.50
CA SER A 704 -25.09 -6.54 -3.60
C SER A 704 -25.43 -6.79 -2.13
N LEU A 705 -26.72 -6.80 -1.77
CA LEU A 705 -27.15 -7.02 -0.40
C LEU A 705 -26.88 -8.45 0.10
N LEU A 706 -26.88 -9.46 -0.78
CA LEU A 706 -26.50 -10.84 -0.42
C LEU A 706 -25.06 -10.93 0.11
N LEU A 707 -24.17 -10.03 -0.36
CA LEU A 707 -22.75 -10.02 -0.03
C LEU A 707 -22.45 -9.44 1.36
N ALA A 708 -23.45 -9.00 2.13
CA ALA A 708 -23.23 -8.42 3.45
C ALA A 708 -22.58 -9.46 4.40
N PRO A 709 -21.36 -9.17 4.92
CA PRO A 709 -20.66 -10.11 5.80
C PRO A 709 -21.24 -10.14 7.21
N THR A 710 -21.90 -9.05 7.65
CA THR A 710 -22.41 -8.89 9.01
C THR A 710 -23.77 -8.21 9.07
N ALA A 711 -24.47 -8.39 10.19
CA ALA A 711 -25.72 -7.68 10.46
C ALA A 711 -25.54 -6.16 10.45
N ALA A 712 -24.44 -5.65 11.02
CA ALA A 712 -24.15 -4.22 11.07
C ALA A 712 -23.97 -3.61 9.68
N SER A 713 -23.21 -4.28 8.79
CA SER A 713 -23.05 -3.82 7.40
C SER A 713 -24.36 -3.82 6.63
N ALA A 714 -25.23 -4.82 6.85
CA ALA A 714 -26.55 -4.87 6.22
C ALA A 714 -27.47 -3.76 6.73
N GLN A 715 -27.49 -3.52 8.05
CA GLN A 715 -28.28 -2.44 8.66
C GLN A 715 -27.87 -1.06 8.15
N GLN A 716 -26.58 -0.81 7.99
CA GLN A 716 -26.07 0.43 7.41
C GLN A 716 -26.52 0.58 5.94
N ALA A 717 -26.47 -0.50 5.15
CA ALA A 717 -26.98 -0.49 3.78
C ALA A 717 -28.47 -0.12 3.75
N PHE A 718 -29.30 -0.79 4.56
CA PHE A 718 -30.73 -0.50 4.65
C PHE A 718 -31.00 0.95 5.09
N GLN A 719 -30.23 1.48 6.03
CA GLN A 719 -30.37 2.87 6.47
C GLN A 719 -30.16 3.85 5.30
N GLN A 720 -29.12 3.64 4.49
CA GLN A 720 -28.84 4.48 3.32
C GLN A 720 -29.87 4.31 2.20
N LEU A 721 -30.40 3.10 2.02
CA LEU A 721 -31.41 2.78 1.00
C LEU A 721 -32.81 3.36 1.31
N SER A 722 -33.12 3.64 2.58
CA SER A 722 -34.45 4.04 3.07
C SER A 722 -35.12 5.23 2.34
N GLY A 723 -34.35 6.23 1.91
CA GLY A 723 -34.89 7.43 1.25
C GLY A 723 -35.60 8.42 2.19
N GLU A 724 -35.24 8.45 3.48
CA GLU A 724 -35.84 9.31 4.51
C GLU A 724 -35.88 10.81 4.17
N ILE A 725 -34.99 11.26 3.28
CA ILE A 725 -34.90 12.64 2.80
C ILE A 725 -36.19 13.11 2.11
N HIS A 726 -36.90 12.22 1.41
CA HIS A 726 -38.03 12.60 0.57
C HIS A 726 -39.24 13.10 1.37
N PRO A 727 -39.72 12.41 2.42
CA PRO A 727 -40.74 12.96 3.31
C PRO A 727 -40.26 14.16 4.13
N ALA A 728 -38.96 14.26 4.46
CA ALA A 728 -38.43 15.38 5.26
C ALA A 728 -38.62 16.74 4.57
N VAL A 729 -38.50 16.80 3.23
CA VAL A 729 -38.64 18.05 2.46
C VAL A 729 -40.01 18.70 2.69
N ALA A 730 -41.09 17.93 2.76
CA ALA A 730 -42.43 18.49 2.96
C ALA A 730 -42.58 19.11 4.37
N SER A 731 -42.08 18.43 5.42
CA SER A 731 -42.05 18.96 6.79
C SER A 731 -41.29 20.29 6.87
N VAL A 732 -40.17 20.38 6.14
CA VAL A 732 -39.33 21.58 6.10
C VAL A 732 -40.04 22.74 5.42
N LEU A 733 -40.74 22.50 4.31
CA LEU A 733 -41.53 23.52 3.62
C LEU A 733 -42.65 24.06 4.51
N ILE A 734 -43.32 23.20 5.28
CA ILE A 734 -44.35 23.61 6.26
C ILE A 734 -43.73 24.50 7.34
N ASN A 735 -42.60 24.11 7.93
CA ASN A 735 -41.93 24.86 8.99
C ASN A 735 -41.36 26.19 8.49
N GLN A 736 -40.73 26.20 7.31
CA GLN A 736 -40.14 27.41 6.72
C GLN A 736 -41.20 28.42 6.26
N GLY A 737 -42.40 27.97 5.89
CA GLY A 737 -43.52 28.85 5.58
C GLY A 737 -43.86 29.86 6.69
N ARG A 738 -43.48 29.53 7.94
CA ARG A 738 -43.57 30.45 9.09
C ARG A 738 -42.82 31.75 8.89
N HIS A 739 -41.64 31.75 8.26
CA HIS A 739 -40.87 32.99 8.08
C HIS A 739 -41.61 34.03 7.24
N LEU A 740 -42.45 33.59 6.30
CA LEU A 740 -43.34 34.47 5.54
C LEU A 740 -44.47 35.01 6.42
N ARG A 741 -45.10 34.16 7.26
CA ARG A 741 -46.14 34.58 8.22
C ARG A 741 -45.61 35.57 9.24
N ASP A 742 -44.43 35.32 9.79
CA ASP A 742 -43.78 36.19 10.76
C ASP A 742 -43.49 37.55 10.13
N THR A 743 -42.96 37.58 8.90
CA THR A 743 -42.69 38.81 8.15
C THR A 743 -43.98 39.60 7.88
N MET A 744 -45.05 38.95 7.42
CA MET A 744 -46.34 39.61 7.21
C MET A 744 -46.93 40.15 8.52
N GLY A 745 -46.89 39.34 9.60
CA GLY A 745 -47.35 39.76 10.92
C GLY A 745 -46.54 40.93 11.49
N GLU A 746 -45.23 40.97 11.25
CA GLU A 746 -44.36 42.08 11.61
C GLU A 746 -44.73 43.38 10.90
N ARG A 747 -45.04 43.33 9.59
CA ARG A 747 -45.51 44.50 8.83
C ARG A 747 -46.85 45.01 9.36
N LEU A 748 -47.78 44.11 9.66
CA LEU A 748 -49.09 44.43 10.23
C LEU A 748 -49.05 44.99 11.66
N ARG A 749 -47.92 44.90 12.38
CA ARG A 749 -47.75 45.44 13.75
C ARG A 749 -47.13 46.83 13.81
N GLN A 750 -46.58 47.35 12.71
CA GLN A 750 -45.76 48.58 12.79
C GLN A 750 -46.54 49.87 13.15
N ASP A 751 -47.89 49.85 13.14
CA ASP A 751 -48.74 51.02 13.47
C ASP A 751 -49.38 51.03 14.87
N ALA A 752 -49.36 49.92 15.62
CA ALA A 752 -50.22 49.78 16.81
C ALA A 752 -49.75 50.54 18.08
N GLY A 753 -48.86 51.53 17.94
CA GLY A 753 -48.22 52.23 19.08
C GLY A 753 -48.13 53.75 18.98
N ALA A 754 -48.98 54.41 18.17
CA ALA A 754 -49.05 55.86 18.09
C ALA A 754 -50.25 56.43 18.88
N VAL A 755 -50.42 56.03 20.15
CA VAL A 755 -51.29 56.76 21.08
C VAL A 755 -50.43 57.77 21.83
N GLY A 756 -50.30 58.97 21.28
CA GLY A 756 -49.61 60.10 21.92
C GLY A 756 -48.94 61.05 20.93
N ASN A 757 -49.60 62.19 20.70
CA ASN A 757 -49.14 63.38 19.93
C ASN A 757 -48.94 63.22 18.40
N GLY A 758 -50.03 63.43 17.65
CA GLY A 758 -50.07 64.46 16.60
C GLY A 758 -49.14 64.37 15.37
N THR A 759 -48.54 63.21 15.07
CA THR A 759 -47.86 63.00 13.77
C THR A 759 -48.56 61.91 12.99
N GLN A 760 -48.98 62.30 11.78
CA GLN A 760 -49.67 61.57 10.70
C GLN A 760 -49.53 60.04 10.75
N SER A 761 -50.67 59.35 10.62
CA SER A 761 -50.71 57.98 10.16
C SER A 761 -50.11 57.90 8.74
N LEU A 762 -49.46 56.79 8.44
CA LEU A 762 -48.49 56.66 7.36
C LEU A 762 -49.20 56.20 6.08
N ASP A 763 -49.33 57.06 5.07
CA ASP A 763 -50.14 56.79 3.86
C ASP A 763 -49.62 55.59 3.02
N GLU A 764 -48.34 55.55 2.64
CA GLU A 764 -47.77 54.49 1.78
C GLU A 764 -46.29 54.16 2.13
N GLY A 765 -45.87 52.90 1.96
CA GLY A 765 -44.48 52.50 2.21
C GLY A 765 -44.03 51.23 1.48
N ALA A 766 -42.74 51.18 1.17
CA ALA A 766 -42.05 50.00 0.67
C ALA A 766 -41.13 49.41 1.74
N TRP A 767 -40.92 48.10 1.71
CA TRP A 767 -40.01 47.43 2.62
C TRP A 767 -39.20 46.35 1.92
N PHE A 768 -38.02 46.08 2.48
CA PHE A 768 -37.10 45.06 2.04
C PHE A 768 -36.57 44.28 3.24
N LYS A 769 -36.66 42.96 3.21
CA LYS A 769 -36.19 42.06 4.28
C LYS A 769 -35.17 41.07 3.75
N VAL A 770 -34.01 41.02 4.40
CA VAL A 770 -33.06 39.91 4.29
C VAL A 770 -33.32 38.98 5.47
N LEU A 771 -33.51 37.69 5.19
CA LEU A 771 -33.71 36.68 6.24
C LEU A 771 -32.67 35.57 6.11
N GLY A 772 -32.27 35.04 7.27
CA GLY A 772 -31.44 33.85 7.38
C GLY A 772 -31.89 33.04 8.59
N ALA A 773 -32.10 31.74 8.40
CA ALA A 773 -32.43 30.85 9.51
C ALA A 773 -31.69 29.52 9.39
N TRP A 774 -31.45 28.89 10.53
CA TRP A 774 -30.86 27.57 10.66
C TRP A 774 -31.67 26.74 11.64
N GLY A 775 -31.68 25.43 11.44
CA GLY A 775 -32.39 24.52 12.33
C GLY A 775 -31.71 23.17 12.44
N LYS A 776 -32.05 22.47 13.52
CA LYS A 776 -31.62 21.10 13.79
C LYS A 776 -32.80 20.29 14.29
N ALA A 777 -33.05 19.18 13.61
CA ALA A 777 -33.95 18.15 14.05
C ALA A 777 -33.15 16.96 14.58
N ASP A 778 -33.24 16.69 15.89
CA ASP A 778 -32.53 15.60 16.55
C ASP A 778 -33.19 14.25 16.18
N GLY A 779 -32.39 13.35 15.61
CA GLY A 779 -32.80 12.00 15.23
C GLY A 779 -33.10 11.09 16.43
N GLY A 780 -33.93 10.06 16.21
CA GLY A 780 -34.24 9.03 17.21
C GLY A 780 -33.49 7.72 16.93
N HIS A 781 -33.87 6.64 17.65
CA HIS A 781 -33.35 5.29 17.37
C HIS A 781 -33.80 4.76 15.99
N SER A 782 -34.85 5.37 15.41
CA SER A 782 -35.53 4.83 14.23
C SER A 782 -35.54 5.78 13.02
N GLN A 783 -35.10 7.04 13.17
CA GLN A 783 -35.12 8.06 12.10
C GLN A 783 -33.87 8.94 12.15
N ALA A 784 -33.33 9.27 10.98
CA ALA A 784 -32.18 10.12 10.82
C ALA A 784 -32.48 11.58 11.19
N GLY A 785 -31.57 12.20 11.95
CA GLY A 785 -31.58 13.64 12.20
C GLY A 785 -31.16 14.44 10.96
N TYR A 786 -31.57 15.71 10.91
CA TYR A 786 -31.19 16.62 9.83
C TYR A 786 -30.93 18.05 10.32
N ASN A 787 -30.12 18.76 9.57
CA ASN A 787 -29.90 20.20 9.72
C ASN A 787 -30.53 20.94 8.55
N THR A 788 -31.11 22.09 8.81
CA THR A 788 -31.68 22.98 7.79
C THR A 788 -31.01 24.33 7.80
N SER A 789 -30.96 24.97 6.62
CA SER A 789 -30.66 26.39 6.50
C SER A 789 -31.54 27.01 5.43
N ILE A 790 -31.91 28.27 5.60
CA ILE A 790 -32.65 29.06 4.63
C ILE A 790 -32.08 30.47 4.61
N GLY A 791 -31.89 31.02 3.42
CA GLY A 791 -31.55 32.41 3.18
C GLY A 791 -32.49 32.99 2.13
N GLY A 792 -32.94 34.22 2.31
CA GLY A 792 -33.89 34.81 1.38
C GLY A 792 -33.96 36.32 1.41
N LEU A 793 -34.57 36.84 0.34
CA LEU A 793 -34.86 38.26 0.15
C LEU A 793 -36.34 38.41 -0.13
N LEU A 794 -37.01 39.23 0.66
CA LEU A 794 -38.41 39.59 0.50
C LEU A 794 -38.52 41.10 0.28
N ALA A 795 -39.43 41.52 -0.57
CA ALA A 795 -39.76 42.92 -0.76
C ALA A 795 -41.26 43.08 -0.90
N GLY A 796 -41.80 44.18 -0.40
CA GLY A 796 -43.22 44.44 -0.47
C GLY A 796 -43.56 45.92 -0.40
N VAL A 797 -44.82 46.19 -0.67
CA VAL A 797 -45.44 47.51 -0.54
C VAL A 797 -46.70 47.35 0.31
N ASP A 798 -46.92 48.31 1.18
CA ASP A 798 -48.12 48.36 2.01
C ASP A 798 -48.47 49.81 2.38
N GLY A 799 -49.75 50.05 2.65
CA GLY A 799 -50.27 51.38 2.96
C GLY A 799 -51.58 51.30 3.74
N GLU A 800 -51.97 52.42 4.34
CA GLU A 800 -53.27 52.55 5.01
C GLU A 800 -54.39 52.81 3.99
N VAL A 801 -55.52 52.11 4.13
CA VAL A 801 -56.68 52.22 3.23
C VAL A 801 -57.95 52.40 4.06
N GLY A 802 -58.24 53.65 4.41
CA GLY A 802 -59.31 54.01 5.37
C GLY A 802 -58.84 53.88 6.83
N GLU A 803 -59.72 54.22 7.79
CA GLU A 803 -59.34 54.28 9.20
C GLU A 803 -58.94 52.90 9.77
N GLY A 804 -57.71 52.81 10.27
CA GLY A 804 -57.18 51.64 10.97
C GLY A 804 -56.98 50.40 10.10
N ARG A 805 -56.98 50.52 8.77
CA ARG A 805 -56.82 49.38 7.86
C ARG A 805 -55.52 49.47 7.08
N ARG A 806 -54.69 48.43 7.13
CA ARG A 806 -53.45 48.32 6.34
C ARG A 806 -53.56 47.17 5.35
N LEU A 807 -53.21 47.43 4.09
CA LEU A 807 -53.17 46.42 3.02
C LEU A 807 -51.75 46.35 2.45
N GLY A 808 -51.26 45.14 2.17
CA GLY A 808 -49.95 44.97 1.55
C GLY A 808 -49.83 43.76 0.64
N LEU A 809 -48.88 43.87 -0.29
CA LEU A 809 -48.45 42.82 -1.20
C LEU A 809 -46.93 42.62 -1.05
N PHE A 810 -46.47 41.38 -1.19
CA PHE A 810 -45.04 41.07 -1.18
C PHE A 810 -44.69 39.98 -2.19
N GLY A 811 -43.44 40.02 -2.63
CA GLY A 811 -42.81 38.96 -3.38
C GLY A 811 -41.40 38.70 -2.86
N GLY A 812 -40.83 37.55 -3.20
CA GLY A 812 -39.45 37.27 -2.84
C GLY A 812 -38.95 35.91 -3.26
N TYR A 813 -37.69 35.66 -2.92
CA TYR A 813 -36.99 34.43 -3.22
C TYR A 813 -36.29 33.92 -1.96
N SER A 814 -36.26 32.61 -1.78
CA SER A 814 -35.42 31.95 -0.79
C SER A 814 -34.75 30.70 -1.35
N ASP A 815 -33.51 30.48 -0.93
CA ASP A 815 -32.79 29.20 -1.09
C ASP A 815 -32.76 28.52 0.28
N SER A 816 -33.02 27.23 0.29
CA SER A 816 -32.87 26.42 1.49
C SER A 816 -32.15 25.12 1.21
N SER A 817 -31.44 24.63 2.22
CA SER A 817 -30.82 23.32 2.18
C SER A 817 -31.21 22.49 3.39
N LEU A 818 -31.27 21.18 3.17
CA LEU A 818 -31.44 20.16 4.19
C LEU A 818 -30.34 19.11 4.01
N ASN A 819 -29.66 18.76 5.10
CA ASN A 819 -28.65 17.72 5.11
C ASN A 819 -28.97 16.72 6.23
N MET A 820 -29.13 15.44 5.87
CA MET A 820 -29.29 14.34 6.82
C MET A 820 -27.94 13.76 7.23
N GLY A 821 -27.83 13.32 8.49
CA GLY A 821 -26.57 12.90 9.11
C GLY A 821 -25.86 11.71 8.45
N ASP A 822 -24.72 11.33 9.03
CA ASP A 822 -23.73 10.38 8.49
C ASP A 822 -24.27 8.96 8.21
N GLY A 823 -25.49 8.62 8.65
CA GLY A 823 -26.09 7.31 8.40
C GLY A 823 -26.79 7.16 7.05
N THR A 824 -27.30 8.25 6.46
CA THR A 824 -28.06 8.22 5.20
C THR A 824 -27.40 8.98 4.05
N HIS A 825 -26.42 9.84 4.34
CA HIS A 825 -25.65 10.60 3.34
C HIS A 825 -26.52 11.27 2.26
N SER A 826 -27.59 11.94 2.71
CA SER A 826 -28.62 12.53 1.85
C SER A 826 -28.73 14.04 2.04
N SER A 827 -28.93 14.77 0.96
CA SER A 827 -29.11 16.23 0.97
C SER A 827 -30.19 16.68 -0.01
N ALA A 828 -30.82 17.80 0.31
CA ALA A 828 -31.78 18.47 -0.56
C ALA A 828 -31.51 19.97 -0.62
N LYS A 829 -31.74 20.57 -1.78
CA LYS A 829 -31.78 22.02 -1.98
C LYS A 829 -33.14 22.41 -2.52
N VAL A 830 -33.68 23.54 -2.06
CA VAL A 830 -34.97 24.04 -2.49
C VAL A 830 -34.91 25.52 -2.80
N ASP A 831 -35.08 25.85 -4.08
CA ASP A 831 -35.26 27.21 -4.57
C ASP A 831 -36.75 27.56 -4.53
N SER A 832 -37.11 28.61 -3.81
CA SER A 832 -38.51 29.00 -3.58
C SER A 832 -38.79 30.42 -4.03
N TYR A 833 -39.91 30.61 -4.73
CA TYR A 833 -40.42 31.90 -5.16
C TYR A 833 -41.75 32.16 -4.48
N HIS A 834 -41.91 33.33 -3.88
CA HIS A 834 -43.03 33.65 -3.00
C HIS A 834 -43.83 34.83 -3.53
N LEU A 835 -45.15 34.75 -3.41
CA LEU A 835 -46.08 35.84 -3.62
C LEU A 835 -47.13 35.82 -2.52
N GLY A 836 -47.46 36.96 -1.93
CA GLY A 836 -48.52 37.01 -0.93
C GLY A 836 -49.09 38.39 -0.68
N ALA A 837 -50.16 38.39 0.09
CA ALA A 837 -50.95 39.56 0.45
C ALA A 837 -51.37 39.48 1.91
N TYR A 838 -51.54 40.64 2.54
CA TYR A 838 -51.97 40.71 3.93
C TYR A 838 -52.80 41.96 4.19
N VAL A 839 -53.72 41.83 5.13
CA VAL A 839 -54.61 42.90 5.58
C VAL A 839 -54.70 42.90 7.10
N GLY A 840 -54.62 44.07 7.71
CA GLY A 840 -54.84 44.28 9.13
C GLY A 840 -55.91 45.33 9.35
N GLN A 841 -56.77 45.12 10.34
CA GLN A 841 -57.76 46.08 10.81
C GLN A 841 -57.57 46.27 12.32
N GLN A 842 -57.32 47.52 12.72
CA GLN A 842 -57.35 47.97 14.09
C GLN A 842 -58.79 48.37 14.45
N LEU A 843 -59.30 47.83 15.55
CA LEU A 843 -60.62 48.06 16.13
C LEU A 843 -60.43 48.40 17.61
N ASP A 844 -60.26 49.69 17.92
CA ASP A 844 -59.86 50.17 19.25
C ASP A 844 -58.61 49.42 19.77
N ALA A 845 -58.78 48.62 20.82
CA ALA A 845 -57.71 47.84 21.42
C ALA A 845 -57.44 46.51 20.68
N VAL A 846 -58.32 46.05 19.78
CA VAL A 846 -58.20 44.75 19.12
C VAL A 846 -57.68 44.91 17.69
N ARG A 847 -56.64 44.17 17.34
CA ARG A 847 -56.12 44.03 15.97
C ARG A 847 -56.53 42.70 15.39
N LEU A 848 -57.19 42.74 14.23
CA LEU A 848 -57.47 41.56 13.42
C LEU A 848 -56.57 41.57 12.19
N SER A 849 -55.92 40.45 11.90
CA SER A 849 -54.99 40.30 10.79
C SER A 849 -55.32 39.06 9.99
N VAL A 850 -55.25 39.17 8.66
CA VAL A 850 -55.39 38.06 7.74
C VAL A 850 -54.26 38.16 6.71
N GLY A 851 -53.57 37.07 6.45
CA GLY A 851 -52.54 37.04 5.41
C GLY A 851 -52.52 35.70 4.69
N GLY A 852 -52.12 35.73 3.43
CA GLY A 852 -51.99 34.55 2.61
C GLY A 852 -50.82 34.65 1.66
N SER A 853 -50.23 33.50 1.33
CA SER A 853 -49.17 33.43 0.32
C SER A 853 -49.22 32.14 -0.47
N TYR A 854 -48.74 32.21 -1.69
CA TYR A 854 -48.53 31.09 -2.57
C TYR A 854 -47.05 31.05 -2.99
N SER A 855 -46.45 29.87 -2.94
CA SER A 855 -45.04 29.68 -3.27
C SER A 855 -44.83 28.55 -4.25
N TRP A 856 -43.88 28.73 -5.16
CA TRP A 856 -43.40 27.70 -6.08
C TRP A 856 -42.00 27.26 -5.63
N HIS A 857 -41.78 25.95 -5.59
CA HIS A 857 -40.55 25.33 -5.09
C HIS A 857 -39.93 24.44 -6.16
N ARG A 858 -38.63 24.59 -6.42
CA ARG A 858 -37.83 23.63 -7.20
C ARG A 858 -36.92 22.87 -6.26
N ILE A 859 -37.09 21.56 -6.20
CA ILE A 859 -36.42 20.68 -5.23
C ILE A 859 -35.39 19.81 -5.96
N ASP A 860 -34.14 19.93 -5.56
CA ASP A 860 -33.02 19.07 -5.99
C ASP A 860 -32.61 18.16 -4.82
N VAL A 861 -32.81 16.84 -4.96
CA VAL A 861 -32.39 15.84 -3.95
C VAL A 861 -31.20 15.05 -4.46
N LYS A 862 -30.24 14.79 -3.56
CA LYS A 862 -29.06 13.94 -3.79
C LYS A 862 -28.89 12.95 -2.64
N ARG A 863 -28.57 11.71 -2.98
CA ARG A 863 -28.21 10.66 -2.02
C ARG A 863 -26.93 9.98 -2.48
N GLU A 864 -25.94 9.91 -1.60
CA GLU A 864 -24.67 9.24 -1.87
C GLU A 864 -24.64 7.94 -1.09
N LEU A 865 -24.65 6.80 -1.79
CA LEU A 865 -24.73 5.49 -1.16
C LEU A 865 -23.35 4.83 -1.20
N GLN A 866 -22.95 4.24 -0.08
CA GLN A 866 -21.74 3.43 0.10
C GLN A 866 -22.11 2.18 0.91
N PHE A 867 -22.35 1.07 0.23
CA PHE A 867 -22.74 -0.19 0.86
C PHE A 867 -22.29 -1.38 0.03
N ALA A 868 -22.03 -2.52 0.68
CA ALA A 868 -21.72 -3.79 0.00
C ALA A 868 -20.63 -3.74 -1.11
N GLY A 869 -19.65 -2.84 -0.98
CA GLY A 869 -18.60 -2.63 -1.99
C GLY A 869 -18.99 -1.68 -3.13
N GLU A 870 -20.25 -1.25 -3.18
CA GLU A 870 -20.80 -0.34 -4.18
C GLU A 870 -20.77 1.12 -3.73
N SER A 871 -20.66 2.02 -4.71
CA SER A 871 -20.72 3.48 -4.52
C SER A 871 -21.63 4.12 -5.57
N GLU A 872 -22.82 4.54 -5.16
CA GLU A 872 -23.82 5.15 -6.06
C GLU A 872 -24.08 6.63 -5.73
N ARG A 873 -24.45 7.41 -6.75
CA ARG A 873 -24.89 8.80 -6.60
C ARG A 873 -26.26 9.00 -7.23
N LEU A 874 -27.28 8.96 -6.39
CA LEU A 874 -28.66 9.11 -6.81
C LEU A 874 -29.07 10.58 -6.77
N LYS A 875 -29.80 11.02 -7.81
CA LYS A 875 -30.31 12.39 -7.91
C LYS A 875 -31.72 12.43 -8.47
N THR A 876 -32.52 13.37 -8.00
CA THR A 876 -33.80 13.72 -8.63
C THR A 876 -34.09 15.21 -8.53
N LYS A 877 -34.90 15.70 -9.48
CA LYS A 877 -35.45 17.05 -9.50
C LYS A 877 -36.96 16.94 -9.52
N ARG A 878 -37.66 17.72 -8.70
CA ARG A 878 -39.12 17.79 -8.70
C ARG A 878 -39.60 19.17 -8.30
N ASP A 879 -40.79 19.54 -8.76
CA ASP A 879 -41.43 20.78 -8.37
C ASP A 879 -42.44 20.53 -7.23
N ALA A 880 -42.69 21.56 -6.44
CA ALA A 880 -43.73 21.59 -5.42
C ALA A 880 -44.34 22.98 -5.31
N GLN A 881 -45.52 23.06 -4.72
CA GLN A 881 -46.26 24.29 -4.49
C GLN A 881 -46.71 24.32 -3.03
N SER A 882 -46.68 25.50 -2.40
CA SER A 882 -47.28 25.68 -1.08
C SER A 882 -48.24 26.87 -1.06
N ALA A 883 -49.39 26.68 -0.43
CA ALA A 883 -50.35 27.72 -0.16
C ALA A 883 -50.55 27.83 1.35
N GLN A 884 -50.60 29.07 1.87
CA GLN A 884 -50.89 29.29 3.27
C GLN A 884 -51.86 30.44 3.47
N LEU A 885 -52.67 30.32 4.52
CA LEU A 885 -53.60 31.31 5.01
C LEU A 885 -53.44 31.37 6.53
N PHE A 886 -53.31 32.56 7.10
CA PHE A 886 -53.27 32.73 8.53
C PHE A 886 -54.12 33.91 8.98
N THR A 887 -54.63 33.81 10.21
CA THR A 887 -55.36 34.85 10.89
C THR A 887 -54.77 35.07 12.27
N GLU A 888 -54.78 36.31 12.75
CA GLU A 888 -54.36 36.67 14.10
C GLU A 888 -55.33 37.68 14.71
N ALA A 889 -55.78 37.41 15.92
CA ALA A 889 -56.47 38.37 16.77
C ALA A 889 -55.54 38.73 17.94
N ALA A 890 -55.34 40.01 18.17
CA ALA A 890 -54.41 40.50 19.17
C ALA A 890 -55.01 41.68 19.95
N TRP A 891 -54.84 41.72 21.27
CA TRP A 891 -55.46 42.73 22.14
C TRP A 891 -54.39 43.62 22.78
N SER A 892 -54.34 44.89 22.42
CA SER A 892 -53.38 45.86 22.95
C SER A 892 -53.80 46.38 24.33
N LEU A 893 -52.89 46.26 25.31
CA LEU A 893 -53.00 46.76 26.67
C LEU A 893 -51.85 47.76 26.90
N ASP A 894 -52.16 49.06 26.95
CA ASP A 894 -51.17 50.11 27.18
C ASP A 894 -50.94 50.31 28.69
N LEU A 895 -49.90 49.67 29.23
CA LEU A 895 -49.51 49.71 30.64
C LEU A 895 -48.21 50.49 30.80
N GLN A 896 -48.24 51.80 30.53
CA GLN A 896 -47.02 52.63 30.51
C GLN A 896 -46.07 52.35 31.69
N PRO A 897 -44.77 52.10 31.44
CA PRO A 897 -44.06 52.26 30.16
C PRO A 897 -44.10 51.04 29.21
N LEU A 898 -44.89 50.01 29.48
CA LEU A 898 -44.91 48.72 28.76
C LEU A 898 -46.24 48.50 28.03
N ALA A 899 -46.21 48.15 26.75
CA ALA A 899 -47.38 47.68 26.02
C ALA A 899 -47.40 46.15 26.02
N LEU A 900 -48.53 45.55 26.41
CA LEU A 900 -48.75 44.10 26.34
C LEU A 900 -49.76 43.77 25.25
N GLU A 901 -49.50 42.76 24.44
CA GLU A 901 -50.37 42.31 23.35
C GLU A 901 -50.51 40.77 23.40
N PRO A 902 -51.48 40.23 24.16
CA PRO A 902 -51.89 38.83 24.01
C PRO A 902 -52.45 38.60 22.60
N PHE A 903 -52.08 37.49 21.97
CA PHE A 903 -52.55 37.15 20.64
C PHE A 903 -52.91 35.66 20.50
N ALA A 904 -53.86 35.41 19.61
CA ALA A 904 -54.24 34.08 19.14
C ALA A 904 -54.15 34.04 17.62
N ASN A 905 -53.38 33.08 17.09
CA ASN A 905 -53.14 32.88 15.68
C ASN A 905 -53.65 31.49 15.25
N LEU A 906 -54.23 31.42 14.05
CA LEU A 906 -54.58 30.19 13.36
C LEU A 906 -53.98 30.24 11.95
N ALA A 907 -53.27 29.19 11.55
CA ALA A 907 -52.70 29.07 10.21
C ALA A 907 -53.02 27.72 9.58
N TYR A 908 -53.37 27.76 8.30
CA TYR A 908 -53.49 26.61 7.42
C TYR A 908 -52.35 26.66 6.40
N VAL A 909 -51.63 25.55 6.25
CA VAL A 909 -50.56 25.37 5.27
C VAL A 909 -50.85 24.12 4.46
N ASN A 910 -50.78 24.25 3.14
CA ASN A 910 -50.94 23.19 2.18
C ASN A 910 -49.67 23.08 1.34
N VAL A 911 -49.14 21.87 1.16
CA VAL A 911 -47.98 21.59 0.31
C VAL A 911 -48.34 20.45 -0.64
N ALA A 912 -48.24 20.69 -1.94
CA ALA A 912 -48.39 19.69 -2.98
C ALA A 912 -47.06 19.51 -3.72
N SER A 913 -46.55 18.29 -3.81
CA SER A 913 -45.30 17.94 -4.50
C SER A 913 -45.57 16.95 -5.62
N ASP A 914 -44.87 17.14 -6.74
CA ASP A 914 -44.98 16.24 -7.89
C ASP A 914 -44.36 14.86 -7.61
N SER A 915 -44.78 13.88 -8.41
CA SER A 915 -44.14 12.56 -8.44
C SER A 915 -42.69 12.67 -8.93
N PHE A 916 -41.83 11.74 -8.53
CA PHE A 916 -40.42 11.76 -8.92
C PHE A 916 -39.87 10.37 -9.20
N LYS A 917 -38.76 10.35 -9.96
CA LYS A 917 -37.88 9.19 -10.14
C LYS A 917 -36.43 9.65 -9.98
N GLU A 918 -35.67 8.96 -9.16
CA GLU A 918 -34.23 9.13 -9.05
C GLU A 918 -33.52 8.53 -10.26
N LYS A 919 -32.29 8.99 -10.49
CA LYS A 919 -31.37 8.48 -11.52
C LYS A 919 -29.98 8.37 -10.90
N GLY A 920 -29.16 7.44 -11.40
CA GLY A 920 -27.73 7.38 -11.09
C GLY A 920 -27.21 6.09 -10.46
N GLY A 921 -28.04 5.07 -10.31
CA GLY A 921 -27.67 3.76 -9.76
C GLY A 921 -28.88 2.82 -9.65
N ASP A 922 -28.63 1.57 -9.27
CA ASP A 922 -29.64 0.51 -9.18
C ASP A 922 -30.55 0.66 -7.96
N ALA A 923 -30.08 1.38 -6.93
CA ALA A 923 -30.87 1.73 -5.75
C ALA A 923 -31.79 2.96 -5.94
N ALA A 924 -31.95 3.47 -7.17
CA ALA A 924 -32.79 4.63 -7.46
C ALA A 924 -34.25 4.42 -7.00
N LEU A 925 -34.81 5.41 -6.29
CA LEU A 925 -36.21 5.37 -5.83
C LEU A 925 -37.17 6.17 -6.73
N ARG A 926 -38.44 5.78 -6.67
CA ARG A 926 -39.59 6.51 -7.22
C ARG A 926 -40.60 6.81 -6.12
N GLY A 927 -41.27 7.94 -6.22
CA GLY A 927 -42.36 8.33 -5.35
C GLY A 927 -43.52 8.93 -6.15
N ALA A 928 -44.74 8.68 -5.71
CA ALA A 928 -45.94 9.31 -6.26
C ALA A 928 -46.01 10.80 -5.86
N ALA A 929 -46.93 11.55 -6.46
CA ALA A 929 -47.25 12.89 -6.00
C ALA A 929 -47.75 12.84 -4.54
N ASP A 930 -47.38 13.84 -3.74
CA ASP A 930 -47.70 13.90 -2.31
C ASP A 930 -48.41 15.21 -1.97
N HIS A 931 -49.32 15.15 -1.01
CA HIS A 931 -50.10 16.29 -0.57
C HIS A 931 -50.17 16.31 0.96
N ARG A 932 -49.80 17.44 1.55
CA ARG A 932 -49.75 17.66 3.01
C ARG A 932 -50.53 18.88 3.40
N GLU A 933 -51.22 18.77 4.52
CA GLU A 933 -51.90 19.88 5.17
C GLU A 933 -51.51 19.98 6.64
N ALA A 934 -51.35 21.20 7.13
CA ALA A 934 -51.05 21.49 8.52
C ALA A 934 -51.92 22.64 9.02
N TRP A 935 -52.72 22.34 10.05
CA TRP A 935 -53.42 23.33 10.86
C TRP A 935 -52.60 23.63 12.11
N LEU A 936 -52.28 24.90 12.31
CA LEU A 936 -51.40 25.39 13.37
C LEU A 936 -52.15 26.44 14.17
N THR A 937 -52.12 26.35 15.49
CA THR A 937 -52.55 27.45 16.36
C THR A 937 -51.38 27.96 17.18
N THR A 938 -51.29 29.27 17.38
CA THR A 938 -50.28 29.86 18.28
C THR A 938 -50.97 30.81 19.24
N LEU A 939 -50.81 30.55 20.54
CA LEU A 939 -51.25 31.44 21.60
C LEU A 939 -50.01 32.09 22.22
N GLY A 940 -50.02 33.41 22.38
CA GLY A 940 -48.84 34.08 22.92
C GLY A 940 -49.09 35.45 23.50
N LEU A 941 -48.03 36.01 24.04
CA LEU A 941 -47.95 37.35 24.59
C LEU A 941 -46.78 38.07 23.94
N ARG A 942 -47.01 39.32 23.54
CA ARG A 942 -45.95 40.24 23.13
C ARG A 942 -45.85 41.36 24.14
N ALA A 943 -44.61 41.76 24.43
CA ALA A 943 -44.30 42.88 25.30
C ALA A 943 -43.46 43.88 24.52
N GLY A 944 -43.93 45.13 24.41
CA GLY A 944 -43.30 46.20 23.66
C GLY A 944 -42.94 47.38 24.55
N GLN A 945 -41.77 47.97 24.34
CA GLN A 945 -41.33 49.17 25.04
C GLN A 945 -40.67 50.14 24.06
N ARG A 946 -41.07 51.41 24.10
CA ARG A 946 -40.44 52.48 23.33
C ARG A 946 -39.52 53.29 24.23
N LEU A 947 -38.24 53.32 23.90
CA LEU A 947 -37.21 54.07 24.61
C LEU A 947 -36.87 55.34 23.83
N GLN A 948 -37.04 56.50 24.45
CA GLN A 948 -36.63 57.76 23.83
C GLN A 948 -35.10 57.89 23.93
N LEU A 949 -34.40 57.93 22.78
CA LEU A 949 -32.94 58.08 22.71
C LEU A 949 -32.53 59.55 22.58
N SER A 950 -33.33 60.36 21.88
CA SER A 950 -33.19 61.82 21.76
C SER A 950 -34.54 62.48 21.46
N SER A 951 -34.61 63.81 21.31
CA SER A 951 -35.85 64.49 20.88
C SER A 951 -36.36 64.08 19.49
N THR A 952 -35.54 63.39 18.69
CA THR A 952 -35.84 63.00 17.30
C THR A 952 -35.65 61.51 17.01
N ARG A 953 -35.21 60.71 17.99
CA ARG A 953 -34.97 59.26 17.82
C ARG A 953 -35.57 58.46 18.98
N SER A 954 -36.30 57.40 18.63
CA SER A 954 -36.79 56.38 19.55
C SER A 954 -36.32 55.00 19.11
N LEU A 955 -36.05 54.15 20.10
CA LEU A 955 -35.77 52.73 19.93
C LEU A 955 -36.99 51.94 20.39
N GLU A 956 -37.50 51.09 19.51
CA GLU A 956 -38.63 50.20 19.81
C GLU A 956 -38.08 48.81 20.07
N LEU A 957 -38.33 48.30 21.27
CA LEU A 957 -37.98 46.95 21.66
C LEU A 957 -39.26 46.13 21.82
N SER A 958 -39.28 44.92 21.28
CA SER A 958 -40.38 43.98 21.54
C SER A 958 -39.88 42.56 21.75
N ALA A 959 -40.49 41.84 22.68
CA ALA A 959 -40.28 40.43 22.91
C ALA A 959 -41.59 39.66 22.70
N THR A 960 -41.49 38.46 22.15
CA THR A 960 -42.62 37.53 21.94
C THR A 960 -42.34 36.23 22.67
N LEU A 961 -43.34 35.73 23.38
CA LEU A 961 -43.38 34.37 23.89
C LEU A 961 -44.71 33.74 23.50
N GLY A 962 -44.69 32.56 22.92
CA GLY A 962 -45.89 31.84 22.52
C GLY A 962 -45.75 30.33 22.59
N TRP A 963 -46.88 29.66 22.53
CA TRP A 963 -47.01 28.22 22.40
C TRP A 963 -47.73 27.92 21.10
N GLN A 964 -47.06 27.16 20.22
CA GLN A 964 -47.61 26.68 18.96
C GLN A 964 -48.03 25.23 19.10
N HIS A 965 -49.21 24.90 18.59
CA HIS A 965 -49.79 23.56 18.60
C HIS A 965 -50.24 23.14 17.20
N HIS A 966 -49.86 21.93 16.77
CA HIS A 966 -50.28 21.31 15.51
C HIS A 966 -51.59 20.52 15.70
N LEU A 967 -52.67 21.00 15.07
CA LEU A 967 -54.00 20.39 15.08
C LEU A 967 -54.11 19.21 14.10
N SER A 968 -53.31 19.19 13.03
CA SER A 968 -53.23 18.08 12.07
C SER A 968 -52.29 16.97 12.53
N PRO A 969 -52.39 15.74 12.00
CA PRO A 969 -51.35 14.72 12.17
C PRO A 969 -49.97 15.24 11.79
N THR A 970 -48.94 14.86 12.55
CA THR A 970 -47.57 15.38 12.42
C THR A 970 -46.64 14.45 11.64
N ASP A 971 -47.16 13.34 11.11
CA ASP A 971 -46.36 12.25 10.56
C ASP A 971 -45.75 12.58 9.20
N ALA A 972 -44.43 12.44 9.11
CA ALA A 972 -43.66 12.67 7.89
C ALA A 972 -43.41 11.34 7.15
N THR A 973 -44.46 10.72 6.60
CA THR A 973 -44.36 9.39 5.96
C THR A 973 -44.65 9.40 4.47
N MET A 974 -43.79 8.83 3.63
CA MET A 974 -44.01 8.73 2.17
C MET A 974 -43.95 7.28 1.71
N ASN A 975 -44.75 6.91 0.70
CA ASN A 975 -44.59 5.63 0.02
C ASN A 975 -43.59 5.79 -1.14
N LEU A 976 -42.50 5.03 -1.07
CA LEU A 976 -41.46 4.96 -2.09
C LEU A 976 -41.44 3.57 -2.71
N GLY A 977 -40.67 3.39 -3.78
CA GLY A 977 -40.35 2.08 -4.33
C GLY A 977 -39.09 2.17 -5.17
N PHE A 978 -38.46 1.04 -5.50
CA PHE A 978 -37.32 1.06 -6.41
C PHE A 978 -37.79 1.36 -7.84
N VAL A 979 -36.94 2.04 -8.61
CA VAL A 979 -37.17 2.31 -10.04
C VAL A 979 -37.06 1.02 -10.85
N GLU A 980 -36.16 0.12 -10.45
CA GLU A 980 -35.95 -1.20 -11.06
C GLU A 980 -37.23 -2.05 -11.04
N GLY A 981 -37.99 -2.01 -9.95
CA GLY A 981 -39.21 -2.82 -9.80
C GLY A 981 -39.62 -3.01 -8.34
N GLY A 982 -40.45 -4.03 -8.08
CA GLY A 982 -40.87 -4.40 -6.73
C GLY A 982 -42.05 -3.59 -6.16
N GLN A 983 -42.49 -4.01 -4.98
CA GLN A 983 -43.56 -3.33 -4.24
C GLN A 983 -43.06 -2.01 -3.64
N GLY A 984 -44.01 -1.09 -3.44
CA GLY A 984 -43.72 0.11 -2.68
C GLY A 984 -43.54 -0.19 -1.18
N PHE A 985 -42.77 0.64 -0.51
CA PHE A 985 -42.56 0.59 0.93
C PHE A 985 -42.77 1.98 1.55
N LYS A 986 -43.25 2.00 2.78
CA LYS A 986 -43.44 3.22 3.54
C LYS A 986 -42.14 3.60 4.21
N VAL A 987 -41.71 4.84 4.03
CA VAL A 987 -40.59 5.46 4.76
C VAL A 987 -41.12 6.58 5.65
N GLN A 988 -40.53 6.72 6.82
CA GLN A 988 -40.83 7.78 7.78
C GLN A 988 -39.60 8.63 8.06
N SER A 989 -39.72 9.95 7.95
CA SER A 989 -38.77 10.90 8.52
C SER A 989 -39.23 11.38 9.89
N LEU A 990 -38.47 12.29 10.51
CA LEU A 990 -38.86 12.92 11.77
C LEU A 990 -40.23 13.62 11.61
N SER A 991 -41.19 13.18 12.41
CA SER A 991 -42.49 13.84 12.53
C SER A 991 -42.30 15.25 13.08
N LEU A 992 -43.15 16.18 12.64
CA LEU A 992 -43.24 17.52 13.21
C LEU A 992 -43.55 17.44 14.72
N ASP A 993 -43.08 18.41 15.49
CA ASP A 993 -43.41 18.44 16.92
C ASP A 993 -44.85 18.94 17.11
N ARG A 994 -45.62 18.22 17.93
CA ARG A 994 -47.01 18.57 18.24
C ARG A 994 -47.11 19.95 18.90
N ASP A 995 -46.13 20.24 19.76
CA ASP A 995 -46.06 21.41 20.60
C ASP A 995 -44.66 22.03 20.52
N ALA A 996 -44.59 23.34 20.35
CA ALA A 996 -43.33 24.08 20.35
C ALA A 996 -43.47 25.45 21.01
N ALA A 997 -42.40 25.89 21.67
CA ALA A 997 -42.31 27.26 22.17
C ALA A 997 -41.89 28.20 21.03
N VAL A 998 -42.61 29.30 20.87
CA VAL A 998 -42.28 30.40 19.95
C VAL A 998 -41.63 31.51 20.77
N ILE A 999 -40.42 31.89 20.38
CA ILE A 999 -39.71 33.02 21.01
C ILE A 999 -39.36 34.04 19.95
N GLY A 1000 -39.42 35.32 20.30
CA GLY A 1000 -39.04 36.38 19.38
C GLY A 1000 -38.50 37.61 20.12
N ALA A 1001 -37.57 38.31 19.47
CA ALA A 1001 -37.07 39.59 19.92
C ALA A 1001 -36.88 40.50 18.71
N ARG A 1002 -37.25 41.77 18.83
CA ARG A 1002 -37.11 42.76 17.76
C ARG A 1002 -36.65 44.10 18.32
N ALA A 1003 -35.76 44.75 17.58
CA ALA A 1003 -35.33 46.11 17.82
C ALA A 1003 -35.53 46.93 16.54
N GLY A 1004 -36.30 48.02 16.62
CA GLY A 1004 -36.57 48.93 15.52
C GLY A 1004 -36.10 50.35 15.84
N MET A 1005 -35.48 51.04 14.88
CA MET A 1005 -35.04 52.42 15.04
C MET A 1005 -35.29 53.23 13.77
N ALA A 1006 -35.82 54.45 13.92
CA ALA A 1006 -35.88 55.42 12.84
C ALA A 1006 -34.48 55.99 12.58
N VAL A 1007 -34.01 55.90 11.33
CA VAL A 1007 -32.64 56.30 10.93
C VAL A 1007 -32.63 57.65 10.19
N GLY A 1008 -33.75 58.04 9.58
CA GLY A 1008 -33.94 59.31 8.86
C GLY A 1008 -35.42 59.69 8.74
N ARG A 1009 -35.73 60.74 7.97
CA ARG A 1009 -37.13 61.08 7.64
C ARG A 1009 -37.67 59.99 6.72
N GLY A 1010 -38.63 59.20 7.22
CA GLY A 1010 -39.28 58.14 6.45
C GLY A 1010 -38.49 56.84 6.31
N THR A 1011 -37.42 56.61 7.08
CA THR A 1011 -36.64 55.35 7.01
C THR A 1011 -36.49 54.71 8.38
N ARG A 1012 -36.87 53.42 8.49
CA ARG A 1012 -36.73 52.61 9.70
C ARG A 1012 -35.95 51.34 9.40
N VAL A 1013 -35.07 50.96 10.33
CA VAL A 1013 -34.35 49.68 10.28
C VAL A 1013 -34.81 48.83 11.45
N ASN A 1014 -35.09 47.55 11.18
CA ASN A 1014 -35.47 46.57 12.19
C ASN A 1014 -34.56 45.35 12.12
N LEU A 1015 -34.12 44.92 13.29
CA LEU A 1015 -33.45 43.64 13.49
C LEU A 1015 -34.41 42.74 14.27
N ASP A 1016 -34.72 41.57 13.72
CA ASP A 1016 -35.57 40.56 14.35
C ASP A 1016 -34.83 39.24 14.55
N TYR A 1017 -35.14 38.58 15.66
CA TYR A 1017 -34.79 37.21 15.96
C TYR A 1017 -36.09 36.44 16.24
N ASN A 1018 -36.24 35.26 15.64
CA ASN A 1018 -37.36 34.36 15.88
C ASN A 1018 -36.85 32.93 16.14
N GLY A 1019 -37.54 32.20 17.00
CA GLY A 1019 -37.20 30.83 17.37
C GLY A 1019 -38.44 29.95 17.46
N LEU A 1020 -38.34 28.72 16.95
CA LEU A 1020 -39.27 27.61 17.26
C LEU A 1020 -38.49 26.57 18.04
N LEU A 1021 -38.93 26.26 19.26
CA LEU A 1021 -38.25 25.33 20.14
C LEU A 1021 -39.20 24.18 20.46
N GLY A 1022 -39.15 23.13 19.64
CA GLY A 1022 -39.80 21.85 19.88
C GLY A 1022 -38.88 20.87 20.63
N ALA A 1023 -39.44 19.71 20.96
CA ALA A 1023 -38.71 18.64 21.63
C ALA A 1023 -37.61 18.04 20.73
N ARG A 1024 -37.89 17.91 19.42
CA ARG A 1024 -36.99 17.32 18.42
C ARG A 1024 -36.51 18.34 17.41
N ASP A 1025 -37.34 19.31 17.01
CA ASP A 1025 -36.98 20.32 16.03
C ASP A 1025 -36.78 21.70 16.68
N LYS A 1026 -35.63 22.31 16.40
CA LYS A 1026 -35.26 23.65 16.87
C LYS A 1026 -34.84 24.48 15.67
N SER A 1027 -35.52 25.60 15.45
CA SER A 1027 -35.25 26.54 14.36
C SER A 1027 -35.02 27.94 14.92
N HIS A 1028 -33.98 28.60 14.43
CA HIS A 1028 -33.59 29.96 14.80
C HIS A 1028 -33.46 30.80 13.53
N GLY A 1029 -34.06 31.98 13.51
CA GLY A 1029 -34.04 32.90 12.40
C GLY A 1029 -33.64 34.30 12.83
N VAL A 1030 -32.98 35.01 11.91
CA VAL A 1030 -32.61 36.41 12.04
C VAL A 1030 -33.06 37.14 10.78
N GLY A 1031 -33.64 38.31 10.95
CA GLY A 1031 -34.10 39.17 9.88
C GLY A 1031 -33.58 40.60 10.02
N LEU A 1032 -33.22 41.21 8.90
CA LEU A 1032 -32.95 42.63 8.80
C LEU A 1032 -33.94 43.25 7.82
N THR A 1033 -34.77 44.16 8.30
CA THR A 1033 -35.81 44.82 7.51
C THR A 1033 -35.52 46.31 7.41
N LEU A 1034 -35.52 46.84 6.18
CA LEU A 1034 -35.50 48.26 5.88
C LEU A 1034 -36.89 48.68 5.41
N ASP A 1035 -37.48 49.62 6.12
CA ASP A 1035 -38.77 50.22 5.77
C ASP A 1035 -38.52 51.64 5.25
N TRP A 1036 -39.13 51.97 4.11
CA TRP A 1036 -39.08 53.28 3.47
C TRP A 1036 -40.49 53.80 3.23
N GLN A 1037 -40.79 54.96 3.80
CA GLN A 1037 -42.04 55.68 3.73
C GLN A 1037 -41.88 56.86 2.77
N PHE A 1038 -42.89 57.15 1.95
CA PHE A 1038 -42.86 58.24 0.97
C PHE A 1038 -44.21 58.94 0.83
#